data_AF-A0ABD7YHX2-F1
#
_entry.id   AF-A0ABD7YHX2-F1
#
_cell.length_a   1.000
_cell.length_b   1.000
_cell.length_c   1.000
_cell.angle_alpha   90.00
_cell.angle_beta   90.00
_cell.angle_gamma   90.00
#
_symmetry.space_group_name_H-M   'P 1'
#
loop_
_entity.id
_entity.type
_entity.pdbx_description
1 polymer ?
#
loop_
_entity_poly.entity_id
_entity_poly.type
_entity_poly.pdbx_seq_one_letter_code
_entity_poly.pdbx_strand_id
1 'polypeptide(L)'
;MNYARQPLPPRLSKEFSVLVVANIDDDTAVSRSASDICNELAIDGIQVVTSKSLIDFETAVSSSPAYSCVVISWGICQADHQKALQAIKILQKRCAGIPIILGVTKQTANHIPLEFSEVIESVIYIPEDSPKFIAGRIKAASKRYLDSVLPPFFGAMVNFDDTHEYSWHTPGHTGGTAFMKTAVGKAFVDFYGEQMLRSDLSISVGELGSLNDHSGPVKESEQYAAKVFGADYTYYSVGGSSASNEIILHSAVTDGDAVLVDRNCHKSLNYALNMSGAMPIYMVPRRNARGVIGPVPSSEMTPTAIQQKIDESPLLADKTVTPVLAALTNSTYDGLTYNVETTTRLLSETVPRIHYDEAWYAYARFNNLYEGRYGMHRGERHEDDATITVTHSTHKLLAALSQASMIHIRSGKVPVKPALFNEAYMMHTSTSPQYSIIASTDVSAKMMDDSGEYLTDECIQEAISFRQAMVKIKYEMQQRNQNDWWFDVWQPDAIEGTPFQDMDPQTLKTDSSAWLLKPNEKWHGFGDLGADYCMLDPIKVTVLTPGMDIEGELEESGIPATLVSSFLASRGIVVEKTEPYSLLLLFSIGATKGKWGSLVAGMMEFKTHYDNNTELSMVLPDLVASHPERYDGLGIRDLAEQMHQAIVETKMLESMDHAFTQLPTVVKSPRETYGQLVKGNIEAVPVKEMTGRIVAVQVVPYPPGIPLMMPGEKAEGDSTAVIDYLLALQAFDSQFPGFEHDTHGVEIEQDDNGELVYMTYCLTE
;
A
#
# COMPACT_ATOMS: atom_id res chain seq x y z
N MET A 1 -9.13 8.65 26.97
CA MET A 1 -9.56 7.45 27.70
C MET A 1 -8.34 6.58 27.91
N ASN A 2 -8.13 6.04 29.12
CA ASN A 2 -7.10 5.03 29.37
C ASN A 2 -7.67 3.68 28.90
N TYR A 3 -7.24 3.18 27.75
CA TYR A 3 -7.51 1.79 27.35
C TYR A 3 -6.87 0.85 28.38
N ALA A 4 -7.45 -0.34 28.58
CA ALA A 4 -6.90 -1.31 29.51
C ALA A 4 -5.48 -1.69 29.05
N ARG A 5 -4.47 -1.41 29.88
CA ARG A 5 -3.08 -1.77 29.57
C ARG A 5 -2.97 -3.29 29.55
N GLN A 6 -2.52 -3.82 28.41
CA GLN A 6 -2.25 -5.24 28.25
C GLN A 6 -0.77 -5.48 28.59
N PRO A 7 -0.45 -6.10 29.74
CA PRO A 7 0.93 -6.33 30.13
C PRO A 7 1.63 -7.25 29.13
N LEU A 8 2.88 -6.97 28.80
CA LEU A 8 3.69 -7.88 27.98
C LEU A 8 4.16 -9.07 28.83
N PRO A 9 3.86 -10.32 28.44
CA PRO A 9 4.27 -11.48 29.22
C PRO A 9 5.79 -11.59 29.41
N PRO A 10 6.27 -12.15 30.54
CA PRO A 10 7.69 -12.34 30.81
C PRO A 10 8.48 -13.05 29.70
N ARG A 11 7.83 -13.97 28.97
CA ARG A 11 8.48 -14.71 27.87
C ARG A 11 8.82 -13.82 26.67
N LEU A 12 8.07 -12.74 26.45
CA LEU A 12 8.30 -11.79 25.35
C LEU A 12 9.11 -10.58 25.83
N SER A 13 8.91 -10.13 27.08
CA SER A 13 9.62 -8.97 27.62
C SER A 13 11.13 -9.16 27.73
N LYS A 14 11.62 -10.40 27.88
CA LYS A 14 13.05 -10.73 27.94
C LYS A 14 13.83 -10.40 26.66
N GLU A 15 13.15 -10.25 25.52
CA GLU A 15 13.75 -9.90 24.23
C GLU A 15 14.02 -8.38 24.10
N PHE A 16 13.56 -7.57 25.05
CA PHE A 16 13.79 -6.14 25.08
C PHE A 16 14.95 -5.81 26.04
N SER A 17 16.01 -5.23 25.50
CA SER A 17 17.23 -4.89 26.24
C SER A 17 17.19 -3.48 26.84
N VAL A 18 17.99 -3.23 27.88
CA VAL A 18 18.32 -1.87 28.31
C VAL A 18 19.55 -1.40 27.54
N LEU A 19 19.45 -0.23 26.89
CA LEU A 19 20.59 0.40 26.21
C LEU A 19 21.30 1.37 27.15
N VAL A 20 22.55 1.09 27.48
CA VAL A 20 23.40 1.94 28.33
C VAL A 20 24.42 2.67 27.46
N VAL A 21 24.28 3.99 27.37
CA VAL A 21 25.16 4.89 26.59
C VAL A 21 26.14 5.55 27.54
N ALA A 22 27.28 4.90 27.78
CA ALA A 22 28.32 5.36 28.69
C ALA A 22 29.68 4.72 28.35
N ASN A 23 30.78 5.38 28.72
CA ASN A 23 32.09 4.73 28.69
C ASN A 23 32.26 3.85 29.96
N ILE A 24 32.28 2.54 29.76
CA ILE A 24 32.37 1.53 30.84
C ILE A 24 33.73 0.83 30.93
N ASP A 25 34.63 1.05 29.96
CA ASP A 25 35.92 0.34 29.90
C ASP A 25 37.05 1.11 30.60
N ASP A 26 36.89 2.42 30.79
CA ASP A 26 37.88 3.23 31.47
C ASP A 26 37.94 2.91 32.97
N ASP A 27 39.11 3.02 33.60
CA ASP A 27 39.26 2.84 35.05
C ASP A 27 38.87 4.09 35.86
N THR A 28 37.69 4.65 35.58
CA THR A 28 37.13 5.79 36.32
C THR A 28 36.06 5.36 37.32
N ALA A 29 35.79 6.19 38.33
CA ALA A 29 34.72 5.92 39.29
C ALA A 29 33.34 5.83 38.62
N VAL A 30 33.09 6.67 37.60
CA VAL A 30 31.82 6.66 36.85
C VAL A 30 31.69 5.39 36.01
N SER A 31 32.76 4.97 35.35
CA SER A 31 32.80 3.75 34.53
C SER A 31 32.60 2.49 35.37
N ARG A 32 33.26 2.39 36.53
CA ARG A 32 33.05 1.28 37.48
C ARG A 32 31.60 1.21 37.96
N SER A 33 31.02 2.34 38.39
CA SER A 33 29.62 2.38 38.83
C SER A 33 28.63 2.06 37.69
N ALA A 34 28.89 2.51 36.46
CA ALA A 34 28.09 2.15 35.30
C ALA A 34 28.18 0.64 34.99
N SER A 35 29.36 0.04 35.10
CA SER A 35 29.57 -1.41 34.98
C SER A 35 28.81 -2.18 36.06
N ASP A 36 28.88 -1.72 37.32
CA ASP A 36 28.14 -2.34 38.43
C ASP A 36 26.61 -2.29 38.21
N ILE A 37 26.08 -1.19 37.65
CA ILE A 37 24.66 -1.09 37.29
C ILE A 37 24.30 -2.12 36.21
N CYS A 38 25.14 -2.28 35.17
CA CYS A 38 24.93 -3.26 34.12
C CYS A 38 24.93 -4.70 34.69
N ASN A 39 25.84 -4.98 35.63
CA ASN A 39 25.92 -6.28 36.30
C ASN A 39 24.66 -6.57 37.14
N GLU A 40 24.15 -5.59 37.89
CA GLU A 40 22.91 -5.74 38.65
C GLU A 40 21.68 -5.96 37.75
N LEU A 41 21.60 -5.28 36.60
CA LEU A 41 20.56 -5.54 35.60
C LEU A 41 20.63 -6.98 35.07
N ALA A 42 21.84 -7.47 34.78
CA ALA A 42 22.07 -8.83 34.30
C ALA A 42 21.70 -9.89 35.37
N ILE A 43 22.01 -9.64 36.64
CA ILE A 43 21.57 -10.48 37.79
C ILE A 43 20.04 -10.58 37.83
N ASP A 44 19.35 -9.48 37.51
CA ASP A 44 17.89 -9.40 37.43
C ASP A 44 17.29 -10.02 36.15
N GLY A 45 18.13 -10.60 35.28
CA GLY A 45 17.73 -11.26 34.03
C GLY A 45 17.44 -10.29 32.87
N ILE A 46 17.87 -9.03 32.99
CA ILE A 46 17.67 -7.99 31.97
C ILE A 46 18.90 -7.98 31.06
N GLN A 47 18.68 -8.11 29.75
CA GLN A 47 19.75 -7.96 28.77
C GLN A 47 20.19 -6.50 28.67
N VAL A 48 21.50 -6.26 28.63
CA VAL A 48 22.09 -4.93 28.53
C VAL A 48 22.91 -4.83 27.25
N VAL A 49 22.61 -3.82 26.45
CA VAL A 49 23.41 -3.41 25.28
C VAL A 49 24.14 -2.12 25.66
N THR A 50 25.42 -2.01 25.34
CA THR A 50 26.22 -0.82 25.66
C THR A 50 26.65 -0.09 24.41
N SER A 51 26.55 1.24 24.44
CA SER A 51 27.10 2.13 23.42
C SER A 51 28.10 3.08 24.04
N LYS A 52 29.23 3.29 23.37
CA LYS A 52 30.37 4.06 23.91
C LYS A 52 30.47 5.48 23.32
N SER A 53 29.65 5.81 22.33
CA SER A 53 29.70 7.10 21.65
C SER A 53 28.32 7.52 21.13
N LEU A 54 28.16 8.80 20.83
CA LEU A 54 26.92 9.31 20.23
C LEU A 54 26.63 8.70 18.84
N ILE A 55 27.67 8.41 18.05
CA ILE A 55 27.51 7.76 16.72
C ILE A 55 26.98 6.34 16.88
N ASP A 56 27.56 5.59 17.81
CA ASP A 56 27.15 4.22 18.11
C ASP A 56 25.74 4.19 18.72
N PHE A 57 25.40 5.17 19.58
CA PHE A 57 24.05 5.34 20.11
C PHE A 57 23.03 5.59 19.00
N GLU A 58 23.29 6.54 18.11
CA GLU A 58 22.44 6.85 16.96
C GLU A 58 22.24 5.62 16.05
N THR A 59 23.30 4.84 15.83
CA THR A 59 23.25 3.59 15.06
C THR A 59 22.43 2.52 15.77
N ALA A 60 22.61 2.36 17.08
CA ALA A 60 21.89 1.39 17.90
C ALA A 60 20.38 1.65 17.90
N VAL A 61 19.94 2.90 18.05
CA VAL A 61 18.52 3.27 18.01
C VAL A 61 17.94 3.27 16.60
N SER A 62 18.77 3.47 15.58
CA SER A 62 18.37 3.41 14.16
C SER A 62 18.33 2.00 13.60
N SER A 63 18.96 1.01 14.26
CA SER A 63 18.96 -0.40 13.81
C SER A 63 17.94 -1.28 14.53
N SER A 64 17.71 -1.10 15.83
CA SER A 64 16.81 -1.96 16.61
C SER A 64 15.72 -1.19 17.36
N PRO A 65 14.46 -1.67 17.36
CA PRO A 65 13.41 -1.16 18.26
C PRO A 65 13.34 -1.96 19.59
N ALA A 66 14.14 -3.00 19.77
CA ALA A 66 14.03 -3.95 20.89
C ALA A 66 14.69 -3.44 22.19
N TYR A 67 14.36 -2.22 22.59
CA TYR A 67 14.83 -1.61 23.83
C TYR A 67 13.68 -1.32 24.79
N SER A 68 13.86 -1.63 26.07
CA SER A 68 12.88 -1.34 27.12
C SER A 68 13.17 -0.03 27.87
N CYS A 69 14.41 0.45 27.83
CA CYS A 69 14.87 1.68 28.46
C CYS A 69 16.22 2.11 27.89
N VAL A 70 16.46 3.42 27.85
CA VAL A 70 17.77 4.00 27.52
C VAL A 70 18.32 4.73 28.73
N VAL A 71 19.53 4.38 29.14
CA VAL A 71 20.29 5.10 30.17
C VAL A 71 21.46 5.79 29.50
N ILE A 72 21.45 7.12 29.44
CA ILE A 72 22.50 7.89 28.77
C ILE A 72 23.29 8.74 29.76
N SER A 73 24.62 8.64 29.72
CA SER A 73 25.49 9.46 30.56
C SER A 73 25.57 10.89 30.05
N TRP A 74 25.39 11.86 30.94
CA TRP A 74 25.56 13.27 30.63
C TRP A 74 26.97 13.61 30.13
N GLY A 75 28.00 12.87 30.56
CA GLY A 75 29.36 13.05 30.04
C GLY A 75 29.46 12.79 28.53
N ILE A 76 28.67 11.84 28.01
CA ILE A 76 28.58 11.57 26.56
C ILE A 76 27.79 12.69 25.87
N CYS A 77 26.69 13.16 26.47
CA CYS A 77 25.91 14.27 25.92
C CYS A 77 26.72 15.58 25.83
N GLN A 78 27.56 15.87 26.82
CA GLN A 78 28.36 17.11 26.88
C GLN A 78 29.37 17.24 25.75
N ALA A 79 29.79 16.12 25.14
CA ALA A 79 30.68 16.16 23.99
C ALA A 79 30.01 16.84 22.77
N ASP A 80 28.70 16.63 22.60
CA ASP A 80 27.89 17.24 21.55
C ASP A 80 26.39 17.19 21.91
N HIS A 81 25.88 18.28 22.49
CA HIS A 81 24.49 18.36 22.93
C HIS A 81 23.49 18.22 21.77
N GLN A 82 23.83 18.77 20.60
CA GLN A 82 22.90 18.78 19.46
C GLN A 82 22.75 17.36 18.90
N LYS A 83 23.87 16.66 18.72
CA LYS A 83 23.85 15.28 18.24
C LYS A 83 23.16 14.33 19.22
N ALA A 84 23.37 14.50 20.53
CA ALA A 84 22.69 13.72 21.55
C ALA A 84 21.15 13.92 21.49
N LEU A 85 20.69 15.17 21.40
CA LEU A 85 19.27 15.49 21.27
C LEU A 85 18.68 14.95 19.96
N GLN A 86 19.43 14.98 18.86
CA GLN A 86 19.00 14.41 17.58
C GLN A 86 18.78 12.90 17.68
N ALA A 87 19.74 12.16 18.26
CA ALA A 87 19.60 10.72 18.46
C ALA A 87 18.43 10.36 19.41
N ILE A 88 18.23 11.16 20.47
CA ILE A 88 17.07 11.01 21.37
C ILE A 88 15.75 11.24 20.61
N LYS A 89 15.67 12.26 19.75
CA LYS A 89 14.47 12.52 18.95
C LYS A 89 14.18 11.39 17.97
N ILE A 90 15.21 10.82 17.32
CA ILE A 90 15.05 9.64 16.45
C ILE A 90 14.48 8.47 17.25
N LEU A 91 15.04 8.21 18.44
CA LEU A 91 14.55 7.18 19.34
C LEU A 91 13.07 7.40 19.73
N GLN A 92 12.69 8.62 20.12
CA GLN A 92 11.33 8.93 20.51
C GLN A 92 10.33 8.78 19.36
N LYS A 93 10.73 9.12 18.13
CA LYS A 93 9.90 8.91 16.93
C LYS A 93 9.72 7.44 16.56
N ARG A 94 10.73 6.59 16.83
CA ARG A 94 10.71 5.16 16.52
C ARG A 94 10.13 4.29 17.65
N CYS A 95 10.25 4.74 18.89
CA CYS A 95 9.87 4.00 20.09
C CYS A 95 9.10 4.95 21.02
N ALA A 96 7.87 5.28 20.64
CA ALA A 96 7.05 6.21 21.42
C ALA A 96 6.91 5.76 22.88
N GLY A 97 7.16 6.69 23.80
CA GLY A 97 7.05 6.46 25.24
C GLY A 97 8.20 5.66 25.87
N ILE A 98 9.28 5.35 25.15
CA ILE A 98 10.45 4.69 25.74
C ILE A 98 11.09 5.56 26.85
N PRO A 99 11.39 4.98 28.03
CA PRO A 99 11.94 5.73 29.14
C PRO A 99 13.42 6.06 28.89
N ILE A 100 13.74 7.36 28.94
CA ILE A 100 15.12 7.87 28.86
C ILE A 100 15.56 8.35 30.23
N ILE A 101 16.62 7.75 30.77
CA ILE A 101 17.17 8.04 32.08
C ILE A 101 18.54 8.71 31.90
N LEU A 102 18.70 9.91 32.44
CA LEU A 102 19.95 10.65 32.37
C LEU A 102 20.84 10.31 33.57
N GLY A 103 22.01 9.76 33.29
CA GLY A 103 23.04 9.50 34.28
C GLY A 103 23.96 10.69 34.48
N VAL A 104 24.01 11.24 35.69
CA VAL A 104 24.79 12.45 36.02
C VAL A 104 25.76 12.19 37.17
N THR A 105 26.65 13.16 37.40
CA THR A 105 27.41 13.32 38.63
C THR A 105 26.91 14.57 39.36
N LYS A 106 27.16 14.72 40.67
CA LYS A 106 26.79 15.94 41.41
C LYS A 106 27.34 17.24 40.81
N GLN A 107 28.51 17.19 40.17
CA GLN A 107 29.09 18.36 39.51
C GLN A 107 28.30 18.77 38.26
N THR A 108 27.75 17.79 37.54
CA THR A 108 27.07 18.02 36.26
C THR A 108 25.55 18.18 36.39
N ALA A 109 24.95 17.71 37.49
CA ALA A 109 23.49 17.73 37.70
C ALA A 109 22.86 19.13 37.67
N ASN A 110 23.61 20.18 38.06
CA ASN A 110 23.10 21.55 38.13
C ASN A 110 23.09 22.29 36.78
N HIS A 111 23.55 21.65 35.69
CA HIS A 111 23.74 22.30 34.39
C HIS A 111 23.05 21.55 33.24
N ILE A 112 21.93 20.86 33.51
CA ILE A 112 21.15 20.18 32.48
C ILE A 112 20.29 21.22 31.73
N PRO A 113 20.43 21.36 30.40
CA PRO A 113 19.59 22.26 29.60
C PRO A 113 18.11 21.87 29.62
N LEU A 114 17.24 22.84 29.34
CA LEU A 114 15.79 22.61 29.30
C LEU A 114 15.41 21.54 28.28
N GLU A 115 16.05 21.56 27.11
CA GLU A 115 15.76 20.65 26.01
C GLU A 115 16.00 19.18 26.39
N PHE A 116 16.94 18.90 27.29
CA PHE A 116 17.13 17.56 27.84
C PHE A 116 16.08 17.24 28.90
N SER A 117 15.73 18.21 29.74
CA SER A 117 14.71 18.04 30.79
C SER A 117 13.32 17.73 30.21
N GLU A 118 13.03 18.17 28.99
CA GLU A 118 11.78 17.91 28.26
C GLU A 118 11.69 16.48 27.68
N VAL A 119 12.82 15.81 27.47
CA VAL A 119 12.88 14.50 26.78
C VAL A 119 13.24 13.33 27.70
N ILE A 120 13.72 13.59 28.91
CA ILE A 120 14.09 12.55 29.88
C ILE A 120 12.96 12.25 30.86
N GLU A 121 12.82 11.00 31.27
CA GLU A 121 11.86 10.59 32.31
C GLU A 121 12.42 10.82 33.72
N SER A 122 13.73 10.56 33.92
CA SER A 122 14.34 10.70 35.24
C SER A 122 15.86 10.88 35.18
N VAL A 123 16.43 11.28 36.33
CA VAL A 123 17.87 11.47 36.53
C VAL A 123 18.37 10.49 37.60
N ILE A 124 19.53 9.89 37.37
CA ILE A 124 20.25 9.04 38.33
C ILE A 124 21.66 9.57 38.57
N TYR A 125 22.15 9.50 39.81
CA TYR A 125 23.52 9.87 40.15
C TYR A 125 24.41 8.64 40.12
N ILE A 126 25.11 8.43 39.01
CA ILE A 126 25.82 7.16 38.72
C ILE A 126 26.76 6.73 39.87
N PRO A 127 27.65 7.58 40.41
CA PRO A 127 28.60 7.15 41.44
C PRO A 127 28.12 7.33 42.89
N GLU A 128 26.96 7.92 43.13
CA GLU A 128 26.50 8.31 44.48
C GLU A 128 25.35 7.43 45.01
N ASP A 129 24.69 6.68 44.15
CA ASP A 129 23.61 5.76 44.52
C ASP A 129 24.07 4.30 44.44
N SER A 130 23.35 3.40 45.11
CA SER A 130 23.66 1.98 45.03
C SER A 130 23.30 1.42 43.64
N PRO A 131 24.19 0.66 42.98
CA PRO A 131 23.91 0.06 41.67
C PRO A 131 22.61 -0.75 41.64
N LYS A 132 22.34 -1.49 42.71
CA LYS A 132 21.10 -2.28 42.89
C LYS A 132 19.83 -1.41 42.91
N PHE A 133 19.85 -0.26 43.57
CA PHE A 133 18.69 0.63 43.60
C PHE A 133 18.45 1.27 42.23
N ILE A 134 19.52 1.71 41.54
CA ILE A 134 19.44 2.22 40.17
C ILE A 134 18.86 1.15 39.22
N ALA A 135 19.39 -0.07 39.26
CA ALA A 135 18.91 -1.18 38.45
C ALA A 135 17.41 -1.45 38.69
N GLY A 136 16.97 -1.43 39.95
CA GLY A 136 15.56 -1.54 40.32
C GLY A 136 14.67 -0.43 39.72
N ARG A 137 15.18 0.82 39.64
CA ARG A 137 14.46 1.93 38.99
C ARG A 137 14.37 1.75 37.48
N ILE A 138 15.46 1.35 36.83
CA ILE A 138 15.52 1.06 35.40
C ILE A 138 14.54 -0.07 35.05
N LYS A 139 14.52 -1.14 35.85
CA LYS A 139 13.57 -2.25 35.72
C LYS A 139 12.12 -1.80 35.84
N ALA A 140 11.82 -0.95 36.83
CA ALA A 140 10.48 -0.43 37.01
C ALA A 140 10.03 0.46 35.82
N ALA A 141 10.92 1.29 35.27
CA ALA A 141 10.64 2.09 34.08
C ALA A 141 10.43 1.20 32.84
N SER A 142 11.34 0.24 32.63
CA SER A 142 11.24 -0.78 31.57
C SER A 142 9.90 -1.50 31.62
N LYS A 143 9.48 -1.97 32.81
CA LYS A 143 8.18 -2.64 32.96
C LYS A 143 7.00 -1.73 32.60
N ARG A 144 6.99 -0.47 33.04
CA ARG A 144 5.90 0.47 32.72
C ARG A 144 5.74 0.69 31.22
N TYR A 145 6.86 0.77 30.50
CA TYR A 145 6.88 0.88 29.05
C TYR A 145 6.40 -0.39 28.36
N LEU A 146 6.96 -1.55 28.74
CA LEU A 146 6.56 -2.83 28.16
C LEU A 146 5.09 -3.18 28.43
N ASP A 147 4.51 -2.72 29.54
CA ASP A 147 3.06 -2.85 29.81
C ASP A 147 2.18 -1.93 28.91
N SER A 148 2.77 -1.16 27.99
CA SER A 148 2.07 -0.26 27.06
C SER A 148 2.28 -0.54 25.57
N VAL A 149 3.12 -1.53 25.23
CA VAL A 149 3.47 -1.82 23.83
C VAL A 149 2.36 -2.57 23.09
N LEU A 150 1.60 -3.42 23.80
CA LEU A 150 0.56 -4.24 23.21
C LEU A 150 -0.74 -3.43 23.00
N PRO A 151 -1.35 -3.48 21.80
CA PRO A 151 -2.66 -2.88 21.57
C PRO A 151 -3.79 -3.76 22.13
N PRO A 152 -5.04 -3.25 22.18
CA PRO A 152 -6.12 -3.87 22.94
C PRO A 152 -6.42 -5.32 22.59
N PHE A 153 -6.61 -5.65 21.31
CA PHE A 153 -7.03 -7.00 20.88
C PHE A 153 -5.84 -7.97 20.86
N PHE A 154 -4.72 -7.58 20.23
CA PHE A 154 -3.53 -8.44 20.21
C PHE A 154 -3.01 -8.71 21.63
N GLY A 155 -3.02 -7.70 22.51
CA GLY A 155 -2.61 -7.86 23.89
C GLY A 155 -3.51 -8.81 24.68
N ALA A 156 -4.83 -8.71 24.51
CA ALA A 156 -5.77 -9.66 25.11
C ALA A 156 -5.52 -11.09 24.61
N MET A 157 -5.31 -11.27 23.30
CA MET A 157 -5.02 -12.58 22.69
C MET A 157 -3.70 -13.19 23.19
N VAL A 158 -2.65 -12.38 23.32
CA VAL A 158 -1.35 -12.80 23.89
C VAL A 158 -1.50 -13.23 25.34
N ASN A 159 -2.28 -12.49 26.14
CA ASN A 159 -2.50 -12.82 27.54
C ASN A 159 -3.40 -14.05 27.74
N PHE A 160 -4.33 -14.30 26.82
CA PHE A 160 -5.14 -15.51 26.81
C PHE A 160 -4.30 -16.76 26.50
N ASP A 161 -3.39 -16.69 25.52
CA ASP A 161 -2.52 -17.82 25.14
C ASP A 161 -1.78 -18.44 26.34
N ASP A 162 -1.33 -17.59 27.28
CA ASP A 162 -0.60 -17.97 28.49
C ASP A 162 -1.47 -18.68 29.55
N THR A 163 -2.80 -18.76 29.39
CA THR A 163 -3.70 -19.45 30.34
C THR A 163 -3.68 -20.99 30.22
N HIS A 164 -3.25 -21.53 29.07
CA HIS A 164 -3.11 -22.97 28.80
C HIS A 164 -4.38 -23.82 29.08
N GLU A 165 -5.57 -23.29 28.81
CA GLU A 165 -6.82 -24.01 29.04
C GLU A 165 -7.10 -25.12 28.01
N TYR A 166 -7.73 -26.22 28.45
CA TYR A 166 -8.23 -27.26 27.54
C TYR A 166 -9.53 -26.80 26.89
N SER A 167 -9.51 -26.64 25.57
CA SER A 167 -10.68 -26.25 24.78
C SER A 167 -11.59 -27.43 24.44
N TRP A 168 -12.89 -27.26 24.64
CA TRP A 168 -13.96 -28.17 24.19
C TRP A 168 -14.86 -27.52 23.13
N HIS A 169 -14.31 -26.55 22.40
CA HIS A 169 -15.00 -25.72 21.41
C HIS A 169 -14.23 -25.68 20.09
N THR A 170 -14.77 -25.01 19.08
CA THR A 170 -14.09 -24.77 17.79
C THR A 170 -12.94 -23.77 17.93
N PRO A 171 -11.92 -23.82 17.06
CA PRO A 171 -11.76 -24.74 15.92
C PRO A 171 -11.36 -26.19 16.31
N GLY A 172 -11.70 -27.15 15.46
CA GLY A 172 -11.54 -28.59 15.74
C GLY A 172 -10.09 -29.08 15.87
N HIS A 173 -9.10 -28.27 15.50
CA HIS A 173 -7.69 -28.60 15.75
C HIS A 173 -7.26 -28.36 17.20
N THR A 174 -8.05 -27.63 18.00
CA THR A 174 -7.86 -27.36 19.43
C THR A 174 -6.42 -26.93 19.75
N GLY A 175 -6.05 -25.73 19.29
CA GLY A 175 -4.71 -25.19 19.48
C GLY A 175 -3.60 -25.93 18.71
N GLY A 176 -3.95 -26.82 17.78
CA GLY A 176 -3.01 -27.59 16.95
C GLY A 176 -2.86 -29.06 17.35
N THR A 177 -3.49 -29.47 18.46
CA THR A 177 -3.47 -30.86 18.97
C THR A 177 -3.89 -31.89 17.91
N ALA A 178 -4.85 -31.59 17.04
CA ALA A 178 -5.26 -32.53 16.00
C ALA A 178 -4.15 -32.78 14.96
N PHE A 179 -3.36 -31.76 14.61
CA PHE A 179 -2.26 -31.89 13.65
C PHE A 179 -1.15 -32.80 14.18
N MET A 180 -0.92 -32.80 15.49
CA MET A 180 0.08 -33.67 16.14
C MET A 180 -0.23 -35.17 16.01
N LYS A 181 -1.41 -35.56 15.50
CA LYS A 181 -1.81 -36.96 15.32
C LYS A 181 -1.25 -37.61 14.04
N THR A 182 -0.64 -36.85 13.13
CA THR A 182 -0.08 -37.37 11.87
C THR A 182 1.28 -36.75 11.55
N ALA A 183 2.10 -37.43 10.74
CA ALA A 183 3.41 -36.91 10.35
C ALA A 183 3.31 -35.62 9.54
N VAL A 184 2.35 -35.53 8.61
CA VAL A 184 2.10 -34.31 7.82
C VAL A 184 1.62 -33.16 8.71
N GLY A 185 0.77 -33.44 9.70
CA GLY A 185 0.33 -32.42 10.64
C GLY A 185 1.43 -31.95 11.59
N LYS A 186 2.35 -32.84 12.03
CA LYS A 186 3.54 -32.42 12.78
C LYS A 186 4.42 -31.46 11.96
N ALA A 187 4.66 -31.77 10.68
CA ALA A 187 5.39 -30.89 9.78
C ALA A 187 4.69 -29.52 9.62
N PHE A 188 3.35 -29.51 9.57
CA PHE A 188 2.55 -28.28 9.52
C PHE A 188 2.72 -27.43 10.79
N VAL A 189 2.67 -28.05 11.98
CA VAL A 189 2.90 -27.36 13.27
C VAL A 189 4.32 -26.81 13.34
N ASP A 190 5.32 -27.56 12.90
CA ASP A 190 6.72 -27.12 12.91
C ASP A 190 6.99 -25.96 11.94
N PHE A 191 6.27 -25.93 10.82
CA PHE A 191 6.38 -24.86 9.83
C PHE A 191 5.73 -23.56 10.32
N TYR A 192 4.50 -23.61 10.83
CA TYR A 192 3.75 -22.41 11.26
C TYR A 192 4.05 -21.96 12.69
N GLY A 193 4.45 -22.88 13.56
CA GLY A 193 4.62 -22.65 14.99
C GLY A 193 3.32 -22.83 15.79
N GLU A 194 3.47 -23.22 17.06
CA GLU A 194 2.35 -23.51 17.95
C GLU A 194 1.54 -22.26 18.31
N GLN A 195 2.18 -21.10 18.46
CA GLN A 195 1.51 -19.85 18.88
C GLN A 195 0.44 -19.42 17.88
N MET A 196 0.71 -19.53 16.57
CA MET A 196 -0.26 -19.20 15.53
C MET A 196 -1.50 -20.09 15.64
N LEU A 197 -1.32 -21.38 15.89
CA LEU A 197 -2.42 -22.35 16.04
C LEU A 197 -3.17 -22.20 17.36
N ARG A 198 -2.50 -21.77 18.44
CA ARG A 198 -3.15 -21.48 19.73
C ARG A 198 -3.94 -20.18 19.70
N SER A 199 -3.53 -19.21 18.88
CA SER A 199 -4.28 -17.97 18.63
C SER A 199 -5.42 -18.11 17.61
N ASP A 200 -5.55 -19.25 16.92
CA ASP A 200 -6.69 -19.55 16.06
C ASP A 200 -7.90 -19.97 16.91
N LEU A 201 -8.65 -18.97 17.36
CA LEU A 201 -9.72 -19.07 18.34
C LEU A 201 -11.09 -18.74 17.71
N SER A 202 -12.15 -18.96 18.47
CA SER A 202 -13.51 -18.61 18.08
C SER A 202 -14.19 -17.75 19.16
N ILE A 203 -15.38 -17.25 18.83
CA ILE A 203 -16.25 -16.51 19.76
C ILE A 203 -16.57 -17.26 21.06
N SER A 204 -16.29 -18.57 21.11
CA SER A 204 -16.38 -19.38 22.34
C SER A 204 -15.47 -18.84 23.46
N VAL A 205 -14.39 -18.14 23.11
CA VAL A 205 -13.51 -17.43 24.04
C VAL A 205 -14.08 -16.03 24.30
N GLY A 206 -15.09 -15.96 25.18
CA GLY A 206 -15.86 -14.74 25.41
C GLY A 206 -15.07 -13.53 25.90
N GLU A 207 -13.87 -13.73 26.48
CA GLU A 207 -12.99 -12.64 26.93
C GLU A 207 -12.37 -11.83 25.79
N LEU A 208 -12.26 -12.40 24.57
CA LEU A 208 -11.77 -11.68 23.38
C LEU A 208 -12.87 -10.92 22.65
N GLY A 209 -14.13 -11.10 23.06
CA GLY A 209 -15.28 -10.47 22.43
C GLY A 209 -15.62 -11.10 21.07
N SER A 210 -16.23 -10.30 20.20
CA SER A 210 -16.76 -10.76 18.91
C SER A 210 -16.60 -9.67 17.85
N LEU A 211 -16.11 -10.07 16.68
CA LEU A 211 -15.95 -9.19 15.53
C LEU A 211 -17.31 -8.69 15.01
N ASN A 212 -18.25 -9.61 14.78
CA ASN A 212 -19.57 -9.27 14.23
C ASN A 212 -20.45 -8.48 15.21
N ASP A 213 -20.19 -8.58 16.52
CA ASP A 213 -20.93 -7.82 17.53
C ASP A 213 -20.23 -6.51 17.94
N HIS A 214 -19.00 -6.27 17.45
CA HIS A 214 -18.14 -5.14 17.86
C HIS A 214 -18.08 -5.01 19.38
N SER A 215 -17.63 -6.08 20.05
CA SER A 215 -17.65 -6.20 21.52
C SER A 215 -16.31 -6.60 22.12
N GLY A 216 -16.13 -6.35 23.42
CA GLY A 216 -14.89 -6.69 24.14
C GLY A 216 -13.64 -6.01 23.57
N PRO A 217 -12.48 -6.68 23.63
CA PRO A 217 -11.22 -6.19 23.05
C PRO A 217 -11.28 -5.79 21.58
N VAL A 218 -12.11 -6.44 20.75
CA VAL A 218 -12.32 -6.02 19.35
C VAL A 218 -12.86 -4.59 19.30
N LYS A 219 -13.90 -4.29 20.07
CA LYS A 219 -14.48 -2.93 20.12
C LYS A 219 -13.45 -1.89 20.53
N GLU A 220 -12.65 -2.21 21.55
CA GLU A 220 -11.62 -1.31 22.05
C GLU A 220 -10.56 -1.04 20.98
N SER A 221 -10.18 -2.07 20.22
CA SER A 221 -9.25 -2.01 19.10
C SER A 221 -9.80 -1.19 17.92
N GLU A 222 -11.06 -1.39 17.52
CA GLU A 222 -11.74 -0.59 16.50
C GLU A 222 -11.85 0.89 16.88
N GLN A 223 -12.19 1.18 18.15
CA GLN A 223 -12.21 2.54 18.69
C GLN A 223 -10.81 3.17 18.75
N TYR A 224 -9.80 2.36 19.07
CA TYR A 224 -8.41 2.78 19.06
C TYR A 224 -7.97 3.14 17.64
N ALA A 225 -8.22 2.28 16.65
CA ALA A 225 -7.92 2.57 15.25
C ALA A 225 -8.69 3.80 14.73
N ALA A 226 -9.96 3.98 15.09
CA ALA A 226 -10.72 5.18 14.71
C ALA A 226 -10.02 6.46 15.18
N LYS A 227 -9.49 6.47 16.41
CA LYS A 227 -8.71 7.60 16.93
C LYS A 227 -7.42 7.82 16.14
N VAL A 228 -6.65 6.75 15.91
CA VAL A 228 -5.36 6.80 15.18
C VAL A 228 -5.57 7.34 13.77
N PHE A 229 -6.56 6.82 13.06
CA PHE A 229 -6.86 7.16 11.66
C PHE A 229 -7.78 8.39 11.50
N GLY A 230 -8.25 9.01 12.60
CA GLY A 230 -9.04 10.24 12.55
C GLY A 230 -10.47 10.06 12.04
N ALA A 231 -11.05 8.88 12.24
CA ALA A 231 -12.40 8.52 11.88
C ALA A 231 -13.35 8.61 13.08
N ASP A 232 -14.65 8.77 12.82
CA ASP A 232 -15.67 8.69 13.87
C ASP A 232 -15.93 7.22 14.26
N TYR A 233 -15.90 6.32 13.26
CA TYR A 233 -15.97 4.88 13.45
C TYR A 233 -14.93 4.18 12.58
N THR A 234 -14.46 3.02 13.03
CA THR A 234 -13.64 2.11 12.24
C THR A 234 -14.14 0.69 12.42
N TYR A 235 -14.23 -0.06 11.34
CA TYR A 235 -14.60 -1.48 11.32
C TYR A 235 -13.44 -2.26 10.71
N TYR A 236 -13.09 -3.40 11.31
CA TYR A 236 -12.10 -4.30 10.73
C TYR A 236 -12.75 -5.28 9.76
N SER A 237 -12.11 -5.56 8.63
CA SER A 237 -12.56 -6.57 7.68
C SER A 237 -11.48 -7.64 7.51
N VAL A 238 -11.91 -8.90 7.48
CA VAL A 238 -11.07 -10.08 7.20
C VAL A 238 -11.25 -10.61 5.76
N GLY A 239 -12.00 -9.89 4.93
CA GLY A 239 -12.22 -10.20 3.51
C GLY A 239 -11.47 -9.27 2.56
N GLY A 240 -10.48 -8.53 3.06
CA GLY A 240 -9.76 -7.49 2.33
C GLY A 240 -10.63 -6.26 2.02
N SER A 241 -10.05 -5.27 1.32
CA SER A 241 -10.84 -4.12 0.84
C SER A 241 -11.94 -4.52 -0.14
N SER A 242 -11.86 -5.73 -0.74
CA SER A 242 -12.95 -6.25 -1.58
C SER A 242 -14.25 -6.35 -0.81
N ALA A 243 -14.27 -7.10 0.30
CA ALA A 243 -15.43 -7.15 1.18
C ALA A 243 -15.77 -5.77 1.77
N SER A 244 -14.76 -4.94 2.09
CA SER A 244 -15.01 -3.60 2.64
C SER A 244 -15.79 -2.69 1.67
N ASN A 245 -15.45 -2.71 0.38
CA ASN A 245 -16.17 -1.94 -0.64
C ASN A 245 -17.61 -2.46 -0.81
N GLU A 246 -17.80 -3.78 -0.76
CA GLU A 246 -19.12 -4.42 -0.83
C GLU A 246 -20.01 -4.08 0.37
N ILE A 247 -19.44 -4.05 1.59
CA ILE A 247 -20.11 -3.61 2.82
C ILE A 247 -20.57 -2.16 2.69
N ILE A 248 -19.70 -1.25 2.25
CA ILE A 248 -20.02 0.17 2.12
C ILE A 248 -21.16 0.37 1.12
N LEU A 249 -21.07 -0.23 -0.07
CA LEU A 249 -22.13 -0.08 -1.07
C LEU A 249 -23.44 -0.71 -0.59
N HIS A 250 -23.45 -1.92 -0.04
CA HIS A 250 -24.68 -2.51 0.52
C HIS A 250 -25.28 -1.74 1.71
N SER A 251 -24.46 -0.97 2.45
CA SER A 251 -24.97 -0.13 3.54
C SER A 251 -25.75 1.10 3.06
N ALA A 252 -25.61 1.48 1.78
CA ALA A 252 -26.06 2.77 1.26
C ALA A 252 -26.86 2.71 -0.05
N VAL A 253 -26.80 1.60 -0.80
CA VAL A 253 -27.32 1.49 -2.17
C VAL A 253 -28.34 0.37 -2.27
N THR A 254 -29.46 0.66 -2.93
CA THR A 254 -30.54 -0.32 -3.22
C THR A 254 -30.77 -0.49 -4.72
N ASP A 255 -31.60 -1.46 -5.08
CA ASP A 255 -31.87 -1.80 -6.47
C ASP A 255 -32.50 -0.61 -7.23
N GLY A 256 -31.86 -0.19 -8.30
CA GLY A 256 -32.28 0.94 -9.12
C GLY A 256 -31.73 2.31 -8.70
N ASP A 257 -31.01 2.43 -7.60
CA ASP A 257 -30.37 3.68 -7.18
C ASP A 257 -29.23 4.07 -8.12
N ALA A 258 -29.12 5.36 -8.43
CA ALA A 258 -27.97 5.89 -9.17
C ALA A 258 -26.72 6.00 -8.29
N VAL A 259 -25.58 5.58 -8.80
CA VAL A 259 -24.28 5.65 -8.10
C VAL A 259 -23.25 6.25 -9.03
N LEU A 260 -22.53 7.28 -8.58
CA LEU A 260 -21.38 7.83 -9.30
C LEU A 260 -20.16 6.97 -9.00
N VAL A 261 -19.45 6.52 -10.04
CA VAL A 261 -18.32 5.61 -9.87
C VAL A 261 -17.18 6.05 -10.75
N ASP A 262 -15.98 6.15 -10.19
CA ASP A 262 -14.75 6.28 -10.96
C ASP A 262 -14.63 5.12 -11.95
N ARG A 263 -14.42 5.41 -13.23
CA ARG A 263 -14.18 4.34 -14.22
C ARG A 263 -12.89 3.58 -13.91
N ASN A 264 -11.92 4.24 -13.27
CA ASN A 264 -10.75 3.62 -12.65
C ASN A 264 -11.09 3.04 -11.26
N CYS A 265 -12.06 2.13 -11.19
CA CYS A 265 -12.41 1.44 -9.96
C CYS A 265 -11.88 0.00 -9.95
N HIS A 266 -11.52 -0.48 -8.76
CA HIS A 266 -11.14 -1.87 -8.57
C HIS A 266 -12.33 -2.81 -8.84
N LYS A 267 -12.07 -4.02 -9.36
CA LYS A 267 -13.09 -5.04 -9.68
C LYS A 267 -14.14 -5.30 -8.58
N SER A 268 -13.78 -5.13 -7.30
CA SER A 268 -14.73 -5.29 -6.19
C SER A 268 -15.82 -4.22 -6.15
N LEU A 269 -15.56 -2.99 -6.58
CA LEU A 269 -16.60 -1.98 -6.72
C LEU A 269 -17.61 -2.40 -7.80
N ASN A 270 -17.16 -3.00 -8.90
CA ASN A 270 -18.07 -3.56 -9.89
C ASN A 270 -18.93 -4.70 -9.32
N TYR A 271 -18.32 -5.66 -8.62
CA TYR A 271 -19.09 -6.73 -7.98
C TYR A 271 -20.12 -6.17 -6.98
N ALA A 272 -19.75 -5.14 -6.23
CA ALA A 272 -20.67 -4.45 -5.33
C ALA A 272 -21.84 -3.77 -6.08
N LEU A 273 -21.61 -3.14 -7.24
CA LEU A 273 -22.69 -2.57 -8.08
C LEU A 273 -23.68 -3.64 -8.55
N ASN A 274 -23.18 -4.81 -8.96
CA ASN A 274 -24.02 -5.96 -9.33
C ASN A 274 -24.87 -6.43 -8.13
N MET A 275 -24.23 -6.70 -6.99
CA MET A 275 -24.92 -7.23 -5.82
C MET A 275 -25.95 -6.27 -5.24
N SER A 276 -25.70 -4.96 -5.28
CA SER A 276 -26.63 -3.93 -4.79
C SER A 276 -27.77 -3.63 -5.76
N GLY A 277 -27.58 -3.89 -7.06
CA GLY A 277 -28.50 -3.44 -8.11
C GLY A 277 -28.37 -1.96 -8.47
N ALA A 278 -27.17 -1.40 -8.25
CA ALA A 278 -26.88 -0.02 -8.61
C ALA A 278 -27.03 0.23 -10.12
N MET A 279 -27.43 1.44 -10.47
CA MET A 279 -27.35 2.00 -11.82
C MET A 279 -26.11 2.91 -11.89
N PRO A 280 -24.95 2.40 -12.36
CA PRO A 280 -23.72 3.18 -12.34
C PRO A 280 -23.73 4.31 -13.36
N ILE A 281 -23.14 5.43 -12.97
CA ILE A 281 -22.80 6.57 -13.82
C ILE A 281 -21.31 6.80 -13.65
N TYR A 282 -20.55 6.77 -14.76
CA TYR A 282 -19.10 6.80 -14.69
C TYR A 282 -18.52 8.22 -14.75
N MET A 283 -17.63 8.50 -13.81
CA MET A 283 -16.67 9.60 -13.88
C MET A 283 -15.45 9.11 -14.66
N VAL A 284 -15.07 9.84 -15.72
CA VAL A 284 -14.02 9.39 -16.64
C VAL A 284 -12.68 10.03 -16.26
N PRO A 285 -11.66 9.22 -15.87
CA PRO A 285 -10.33 9.71 -15.58
C PRO A 285 -9.63 10.23 -16.83
N ARG A 286 -8.65 11.13 -16.65
CA ARG A 286 -7.69 11.44 -17.72
C ARG A 286 -6.72 10.27 -17.92
N ARG A 287 -6.07 10.25 -19.06
CA ARG A 287 -4.94 9.36 -19.36
C ARG A 287 -3.83 10.19 -20.01
N ASN A 288 -2.58 9.78 -19.82
CA ASN A 288 -1.46 10.34 -20.58
C ASN A 288 -1.01 9.36 -21.67
N ALA A 289 -0.27 9.88 -22.65
CA ALA A 289 0.16 9.11 -23.81
C ALA A 289 1.07 7.91 -23.45
N ARG A 290 1.65 7.91 -22.24
CA ARG A 290 2.46 6.79 -21.73
C ARG A 290 1.64 5.63 -21.19
N GLY A 291 0.32 5.74 -21.15
CA GLY A 291 -0.55 4.69 -20.63
C GLY A 291 -0.95 4.88 -19.16
N VAL A 292 -0.43 5.89 -18.45
CA VAL A 292 -0.76 6.09 -17.03
C VAL A 292 -2.17 6.62 -16.89
N ILE A 293 -2.97 5.96 -16.05
CA ILE A 293 -4.32 6.42 -15.72
C ILE A 293 -4.22 7.58 -14.71
N GLY A 294 -4.71 8.73 -15.15
CA GLY A 294 -4.74 9.99 -14.44
C GLY A 294 -5.91 10.12 -13.46
N PRO A 295 -6.04 11.30 -12.81
CA PRO A 295 -7.19 11.58 -11.97
C PRO A 295 -8.45 11.85 -12.82
N VAL A 296 -9.61 11.61 -12.23
CA VAL A 296 -10.89 12.19 -12.67
C VAL A 296 -10.78 13.72 -12.58
N PRO A 297 -11.00 14.48 -13.67
CA PRO A 297 -10.98 15.94 -13.60
C PRO A 297 -12.08 16.51 -12.70
N SER A 298 -11.82 17.64 -12.05
CA SER A 298 -12.83 18.34 -11.25
C SER A 298 -14.10 18.71 -12.03
N SER A 299 -14.01 18.89 -13.35
CA SER A 299 -15.15 19.15 -14.23
C SER A 299 -16.18 18.01 -14.23
N GLU A 300 -15.75 16.76 -14.04
CA GLU A 300 -16.63 15.57 -13.96
C GLU A 300 -17.45 15.53 -12.66
N MET A 301 -17.08 16.32 -11.65
CA MET A 301 -17.67 16.29 -10.31
C MET A 301 -18.65 17.45 -10.07
N THR A 302 -18.89 18.30 -11.08
CA THR A 302 -19.81 19.44 -10.95
C THR A 302 -21.27 18.98 -11.05
N PRO A 303 -22.22 19.66 -10.39
CA PRO A 303 -23.65 19.32 -10.49
C PRO A 303 -24.16 19.28 -11.94
N THR A 304 -23.69 20.20 -12.79
CA THR A 304 -24.05 20.25 -14.21
C THR A 304 -23.54 19.03 -14.97
N ALA A 305 -22.28 18.65 -14.80
CA ALA A 305 -21.72 17.47 -15.48
C ALA A 305 -22.38 16.17 -15.01
N ILE A 306 -22.65 16.05 -13.70
CA ILE A 306 -23.36 14.90 -13.14
C ILE A 306 -24.78 14.82 -13.70
N GLN A 307 -25.53 15.93 -13.74
CA GLN A 307 -26.88 15.95 -14.30
C GLN A 307 -26.88 15.58 -15.78
N GLN A 308 -25.93 16.11 -16.56
CA GLN A 308 -25.79 15.74 -17.96
C GLN A 308 -25.60 14.22 -18.14
N LYS A 309 -24.71 13.60 -17.35
CA LYS A 309 -24.50 12.15 -17.42
C LYS A 309 -25.72 11.34 -16.98
N ILE A 310 -26.53 11.85 -16.05
CA ILE A 310 -27.81 11.23 -15.67
C ILE A 310 -28.76 11.27 -16.86
N ASP A 311 -28.92 12.44 -17.49
CA ASP A 311 -29.83 12.65 -18.61
C ASP A 311 -29.44 11.82 -19.85
N GLU A 312 -28.13 11.61 -20.05
CA GLU A 312 -27.59 10.81 -21.16
C GLU A 312 -27.58 9.29 -20.87
N SER A 313 -27.79 8.86 -19.62
CA SER A 313 -27.65 7.45 -19.24
C SER A 313 -28.84 6.59 -19.72
N PRO A 314 -28.60 5.55 -20.54
CA PRO A 314 -29.65 4.62 -20.95
C PRO A 314 -30.29 3.87 -19.78
N LEU A 315 -29.57 3.69 -18.67
CA LEU A 315 -30.07 3.03 -17.46
C LEU A 315 -31.08 3.89 -16.68
N LEU A 316 -31.12 5.20 -16.97
CA LEU A 316 -31.86 6.20 -16.20
C LEU A 316 -32.81 7.07 -17.04
N ALA A 317 -32.94 6.83 -18.35
CA ALA A 317 -33.67 7.68 -19.30
C ALA A 317 -35.10 8.09 -18.87
N ASP A 318 -35.80 7.24 -18.10
CA ASP A 318 -37.17 7.50 -17.63
C ASP A 318 -37.25 7.83 -16.12
N LYS A 319 -36.12 8.16 -15.49
CA LYS A 319 -36.02 8.33 -14.02
C LYS A 319 -35.41 9.68 -13.67
N THR A 320 -36.10 10.44 -12.81
CA THR A 320 -35.47 11.56 -12.09
C THR A 320 -34.86 11.03 -10.80
N VAL A 321 -33.54 10.89 -10.77
CA VAL A 321 -32.80 10.32 -9.64
C VAL A 321 -31.69 11.25 -9.19
N THR A 322 -31.41 11.23 -7.89
CA THR A 322 -30.20 11.84 -7.32
C THR A 322 -29.26 10.71 -6.92
N PRO A 323 -27.98 10.73 -7.33
CA PRO A 323 -27.06 9.67 -6.96
C PRO A 323 -26.89 9.59 -5.44
N VAL A 324 -26.94 8.37 -4.90
CA VAL A 324 -26.96 8.15 -3.44
C VAL A 324 -25.56 8.02 -2.82
N LEU A 325 -24.56 7.75 -3.66
CA LEU A 325 -23.17 7.57 -3.30
C LEU A 325 -22.27 7.90 -4.51
N ALA A 326 -21.12 8.52 -4.25
CA ALA A 326 -20.01 8.61 -5.19
C ALA A 326 -18.82 7.76 -4.71
N ALA A 327 -18.21 6.94 -5.57
CA ALA A 327 -17.01 6.18 -5.28
C ALA A 327 -15.83 6.67 -6.12
N LEU A 328 -14.72 7.03 -5.48
CA LEU A 328 -13.49 7.53 -6.11
C LEU A 328 -12.27 6.77 -5.58
N THR A 329 -11.38 6.31 -6.46
CA THR A 329 -10.14 5.63 -6.05
C THR A 329 -9.09 6.68 -5.69
N ASN A 330 -8.58 6.69 -4.46
CA ASN A 330 -7.55 7.65 -4.01
C ASN A 330 -6.49 6.99 -3.12
N SER A 331 -5.22 6.90 -3.48
CA SER A 331 -4.61 7.33 -4.74
C SER A 331 -4.90 6.36 -5.89
N THR A 332 -4.62 6.80 -7.12
CA THR A 332 -4.55 5.87 -8.24
C THR A 332 -3.42 4.85 -8.01
N TYR A 333 -3.43 3.77 -8.79
CA TYR A 333 -2.41 2.72 -8.68
C TYR A 333 -0.98 3.27 -8.82
N ASP A 334 -0.77 4.16 -9.79
CA ASP A 334 0.52 4.82 -10.07
C ASP A 334 0.85 6.00 -9.14
N GLY A 335 0.04 6.21 -8.09
CA GLY A 335 0.35 7.17 -7.02
C GLY A 335 -0.14 8.59 -7.25
N LEU A 336 -1.17 8.81 -8.05
CA LEU A 336 -1.78 10.12 -8.20
C LEU A 336 -2.80 10.35 -7.08
N THR A 337 -2.59 11.40 -6.31
CA THR A 337 -3.36 11.71 -5.09
C THR A 337 -4.17 12.98 -5.28
N TYR A 338 -5.47 12.92 -5.00
CA TYR A 338 -6.38 14.07 -5.18
C TYR A 338 -6.25 15.06 -4.03
N ASN A 339 -6.52 16.34 -4.29
CA ASN A 339 -6.93 17.26 -3.22
C ASN A 339 -8.34 16.85 -2.76
N VAL A 340 -8.43 16.12 -1.64
CA VAL A 340 -9.70 15.54 -1.20
C VAL A 340 -10.68 16.57 -0.67
N GLU A 341 -10.19 17.71 -0.19
CA GLU A 341 -11.05 18.82 0.26
C GLU A 341 -11.81 19.40 -0.95
N THR A 342 -11.13 19.53 -2.08
CA THR A 342 -11.74 19.97 -3.34
C THR A 342 -12.77 18.96 -3.86
N THR A 343 -12.42 17.67 -3.91
CA THR A 343 -13.34 16.64 -4.40
C THR A 343 -14.53 16.44 -3.47
N THR A 344 -14.32 16.48 -2.15
CA THR A 344 -15.39 16.42 -1.14
C THR A 344 -16.37 17.56 -1.33
N ARG A 345 -15.87 18.80 -1.44
CA ARG A 345 -16.72 19.99 -1.64
C ARG A 345 -17.57 19.86 -2.91
N LEU A 346 -16.97 19.54 -4.05
CA LEU A 346 -17.67 19.44 -5.34
C LEU A 346 -18.73 18.33 -5.33
N LEU A 347 -18.37 17.12 -4.91
CA LEU A 347 -19.28 15.98 -4.89
C LEU A 347 -20.42 16.18 -3.88
N SER A 348 -20.15 16.80 -2.72
CA SER A 348 -21.16 17.05 -1.69
C SER A 348 -22.29 17.95 -2.16
N GLU A 349 -22.12 18.74 -3.23
CA GLU A 349 -23.20 19.53 -3.84
C GLU A 349 -24.30 18.64 -4.44
N THR A 350 -23.97 17.40 -4.82
CA THR A 350 -24.91 16.50 -5.53
C THR A 350 -25.18 15.20 -4.77
N VAL A 351 -24.19 14.63 -4.07
CA VAL A 351 -24.34 13.34 -3.39
C VAL A 351 -24.28 13.45 -1.86
N PRO A 352 -25.05 12.64 -1.12
CA PRO A 352 -25.04 12.66 0.34
C PRO A 352 -23.91 11.82 0.95
N ARG A 353 -23.24 10.98 0.17
CA ARG A 353 -22.17 10.05 0.61
C ARG A 353 -21.06 9.98 -0.42
N ILE A 354 -19.82 9.95 0.06
CA ILE A 354 -18.63 9.74 -0.76
C ILE A 354 -17.84 8.58 -0.16
N HIS A 355 -17.42 7.66 -1.03
CA HIS A 355 -16.52 6.59 -0.70
C HIS A 355 -15.18 6.83 -1.41
N TYR A 356 -14.12 7.02 -0.64
CA TYR A 356 -12.76 6.99 -1.17
C TYR A 356 -12.20 5.57 -1.00
N ASP A 357 -11.95 4.88 -2.11
CA ASP A 357 -11.21 3.62 -2.09
C ASP A 357 -9.72 3.95 -1.97
N GLU A 358 -9.22 3.88 -0.73
CA GLU A 358 -7.83 4.20 -0.39
C GLU A 358 -7.01 2.95 -0.09
N ALA A 359 -7.33 1.83 -0.76
CA ALA A 359 -6.66 0.55 -0.53
C ALA A 359 -5.12 0.66 -0.64
N TRP A 360 -4.62 1.53 -1.52
CA TRP A 360 -3.20 1.79 -1.76
C TRP A 360 -2.61 2.96 -0.97
N TYR A 361 -3.31 3.50 0.02
CA TYR A 361 -2.98 4.82 0.57
C TYR A 361 -3.21 4.97 2.08
N ALA A 362 -3.25 3.84 2.79
CA ALA A 362 -3.52 3.77 4.22
C ALA A 362 -2.52 4.52 5.14
N TYR A 363 -1.33 4.84 4.63
CA TYR A 363 -0.27 5.53 5.38
C TYR A 363 -0.38 7.07 5.33
N ALA A 364 -1.17 7.63 4.42
CA ALA A 364 -1.12 9.04 4.07
C ALA A 364 -1.26 9.99 5.28
N ARG A 365 -2.16 9.65 6.21
CA ARG A 365 -2.39 10.45 7.43
C ARG A 365 -1.15 10.66 8.29
N PHE A 366 -0.19 9.74 8.25
CA PHE A 366 0.95 9.74 9.15
C PHE A 366 2.13 10.56 8.63
N ASN A 367 2.00 11.20 7.48
CA ASN A 367 3.00 12.14 6.96
C ASN A 367 2.37 13.47 6.54
N ASN A 368 3.00 14.59 6.92
CA ASN A 368 2.49 15.92 6.59
C ASN A 368 2.53 16.23 5.09
N LEU A 369 3.36 15.53 4.31
CA LEU A 369 3.43 15.67 2.86
C LEU A 369 2.07 15.45 2.17
N TYR A 370 1.21 14.62 2.77
CA TYR A 370 -0.07 14.21 2.19
C TYR A 370 -1.28 14.95 2.78
N GLU A 371 -1.09 15.98 3.61
CA GLU A 371 -2.21 16.69 4.25
C GLU A 371 -3.18 17.27 3.22
N GLY A 372 -4.49 17.14 3.49
CA GLY A 372 -5.55 17.51 2.53
C GLY A 372 -5.71 16.57 1.33
N ARG A 373 -5.01 15.42 1.29
CA ARG A 373 -5.03 14.48 0.15
C ARG A 373 -5.52 13.06 0.45
N TYR A 374 -6.08 12.82 1.64
CA TYR A 374 -6.66 11.54 2.04
C TYR A 374 -8.02 11.73 2.72
N GLY A 375 -8.97 10.81 2.56
CA GLY A 375 -10.38 11.00 2.94
C GLY A 375 -10.61 11.27 4.43
N MET A 376 -9.68 10.86 5.30
CA MET A 376 -9.69 11.19 6.73
C MET A 376 -8.77 12.38 7.11
N HIS A 377 -8.58 13.36 6.20
CA HIS A 377 -7.73 14.56 6.39
C HIS A 377 -8.04 15.33 7.70
N ARG A 378 -7.05 16.09 8.20
CA ARG A 378 -7.18 16.86 9.45
C ARG A 378 -7.87 18.23 9.26
N GLY A 379 -8.19 18.60 8.02
CA GLY A 379 -8.86 19.85 7.67
C GLY A 379 -10.25 20.01 8.31
N GLU A 380 -10.82 21.19 8.16
CA GLU A 380 -12.12 21.54 8.74
C GLU A 380 -13.24 20.67 8.15
N ARG A 381 -14.24 20.37 8.99
CA ARG A 381 -15.47 19.69 8.57
C ARG A 381 -16.56 20.74 8.37
N HIS A 382 -17.31 20.65 7.28
CA HIS A 382 -18.46 21.52 7.01
C HIS A 382 -19.77 20.76 7.26
N GLU A 383 -20.81 21.47 7.70
CA GLU A 383 -22.15 20.88 7.92
C GLU A 383 -22.75 20.31 6.62
N ASP A 384 -22.34 20.86 5.48
CA ASP A 384 -22.76 20.43 4.16
C ASP A 384 -21.91 19.29 3.56
N ASP A 385 -20.90 18.79 4.27
CA ASP A 385 -20.08 17.68 3.76
C ASP A 385 -20.89 16.39 3.68
N ALA A 386 -20.72 15.64 2.59
CA ALA A 386 -21.20 14.28 2.48
C ALA A 386 -20.63 13.39 3.60
N THR A 387 -21.34 12.32 3.93
CA THR A 387 -20.75 11.28 4.79
C THR A 387 -19.62 10.59 4.04
N ILE A 388 -18.43 10.56 4.62
CA ILE A 388 -17.23 10.00 4.01
C ILE A 388 -16.98 8.59 4.54
N THR A 389 -16.73 7.67 3.63
CA THR A 389 -16.23 6.33 3.94
C THR A 389 -14.91 6.10 3.22
N VAL A 390 -13.95 5.49 3.90
CA VAL A 390 -12.61 5.20 3.37
C VAL A 390 -12.33 3.72 3.58
N THR A 391 -11.80 3.04 2.57
CA THR A 391 -11.28 1.67 2.73
C THR A 391 -9.77 1.65 2.64
N HIS A 392 -9.14 0.98 3.60
CA HIS A 392 -7.70 0.72 3.60
C HIS A 392 -7.48 -0.79 3.48
N SER A 393 -6.64 -1.22 2.53
CA SER A 393 -6.09 -2.57 2.55
C SER A 393 -4.84 -2.51 3.42
N THR A 394 -5.00 -2.77 4.71
CA THR A 394 -3.92 -2.66 5.70
C THR A 394 -2.70 -3.48 5.28
N HIS A 395 -2.91 -4.64 4.65
CA HIS A 395 -1.84 -5.53 4.20
C HIS A 395 -1.08 -5.08 2.95
N LYS A 396 -1.52 -4.03 2.23
CA LYS A 396 -0.84 -3.57 1.02
C LYS A 396 0.39 -2.72 1.35
N LEU A 397 0.17 -1.58 2.00
CA LEU A 397 1.22 -0.58 2.27
C LEU A 397 1.36 -0.20 3.75
N LEU A 398 0.62 -0.87 4.64
CA LEU A 398 0.95 -0.97 6.06
C LEU A 398 1.44 -2.40 6.37
N ALA A 399 1.54 -2.76 7.65
CA ALA A 399 2.04 -4.04 8.10
C ALA A 399 0.93 -4.89 8.71
N ALA A 400 0.25 -5.69 7.89
CA ALA A 400 -0.77 -6.63 8.34
C ALA A 400 -0.81 -7.88 7.45
N LEU A 401 -1.42 -8.96 7.94
CA LEU A 401 -1.61 -10.19 7.15
C LEU A 401 -2.58 -9.93 5.99
N SER A 402 -2.36 -10.62 4.87
CA SER A 402 -3.27 -10.57 3.72
C SER A 402 -4.73 -10.76 4.15
N GLN A 403 -5.65 -10.09 3.44
CA GLN A 403 -7.07 -9.95 3.79
C GLN A 403 -7.39 -8.97 4.93
N ALA A 404 -6.40 -8.48 5.70
CA ALA A 404 -6.63 -7.39 6.64
C ALA A 404 -7.06 -6.09 5.93
N SER A 405 -8.16 -5.51 6.36
CA SER A 405 -8.66 -4.22 5.88
C SER A 405 -9.36 -3.43 7.00
N MET A 406 -9.40 -2.11 6.85
CA MET A 406 -10.17 -1.21 7.70
C MET A 406 -11.17 -0.41 6.86
N ILE A 407 -12.39 -0.24 7.38
CA ILE A 407 -13.36 0.74 6.90
C ILE A 407 -13.38 1.89 7.90
N HIS A 408 -13.06 3.10 7.45
CA HIS A 408 -13.12 4.32 8.25
C HIS A 408 -14.33 5.15 7.84
N ILE A 409 -15.06 5.68 8.82
CA ILE A 409 -16.28 6.45 8.57
C ILE A 409 -16.17 7.80 9.26
N ARG A 410 -16.47 8.87 8.51
CA ARG A 410 -16.68 10.22 9.01
C ARG A 410 -18.11 10.65 8.65
N SER A 411 -18.93 10.86 9.67
CA SER A 411 -20.33 11.24 9.48
C SER A 411 -20.46 12.68 8.99
N GLY A 412 -21.29 12.88 7.98
CA GLY A 412 -21.68 14.18 7.42
C GLY A 412 -23.19 14.28 7.26
N LYS A 413 -23.65 14.77 6.10
CA LYS A 413 -25.06 14.93 5.71
C LYS A 413 -25.97 13.75 6.07
N VAL A 414 -25.47 12.52 5.96
CA VAL A 414 -26.22 11.32 6.36
C VAL A 414 -25.46 10.55 7.44
N PRO A 415 -25.72 10.85 8.73
CA PRO A 415 -25.02 10.20 9.82
C PRO A 415 -25.17 8.68 9.80
N VAL A 416 -24.06 7.98 10.03
CA VAL A 416 -24.08 6.51 10.10
C VAL A 416 -24.59 6.07 11.46
N LYS A 417 -25.57 5.16 11.47
CA LYS A 417 -26.03 4.46 12.67
C LYS A 417 -25.30 3.12 12.74
N PRO A 418 -24.41 2.88 13.72
CA PRO A 418 -23.60 1.65 13.79
C PRO A 418 -24.42 0.36 13.66
N ALA A 419 -25.57 0.28 14.35
CA ALA A 419 -26.43 -0.89 14.28
C ALA A 419 -26.98 -1.20 12.87
N LEU A 420 -27.25 -0.17 12.05
CA LEU A 420 -27.74 -0.37 10.67
C LEU A 420 -26.59 -0.71 9.72
N PHE A 421 -25.43 -0.08 9.91
CA PHE A 421 -24.24 -0.41 9.14
C PHE A 421 -23.80 -1.86 9.41
N ASN A 422 -23.95 -2.33 10.64
CA ASN A 422 -23.57 -3.70 11.03
C ASN A 422 -24.36 -4.78 10.27
N GLU A 423 -25.61 -4.51 9.85
CA GLU A 423 -26.37 -5.47 9.05
C GLU A 423 -25.69 -5.73 7.70
N ALA A 424 -25.19 -4.67 7.03
CA ALA A 424 -24.41 -4.83 5.80
C ALA A 424 -23.04 -5.46 6.07
N TYR A 425 -22.41 -5.11 7.19
CA TYR A 425 -21.13 -5.68 7.62
C TYR A 425 -21.19 -7.21 7.79
N MET A 426 -22.21 -7.70 8.50
CA MET A 426 -22.39 -9.13 8.78
C MET A 426 -22.77 -9.94 7.54
N MET A 427 -23.34 -9.33 6.49
CA MET A 427 -23.61 -10.04 5.22
C MET A 427 -22.34 -10.50 4.50
N HIS A 428 -21.21 -9.80 4.73
CA HIS A 428 -19.95 -10.01 4.02
C HIS A 428 -18.82 -10.48 4.93
N THR A 429 -19.09 -10.67 6.23
CA THR A 429 -18.10 -11.11 7.22
C THR A 429 -18.40 -12.53 7.66
N SER A 430 -17.37 -13.38 7.67
CA SER A 430 -17.50 -14.75 8.19
C SER A 430 -17.97 -14.75 9.65
N THR A 431 -18.84 -15.70 10.01
CA THR A 431 -19.21 -15.95 11.42
C THR A 431 -18.07 -16.58 12.23
N SER A 432 -17.00 -17.00 11.56
CA SER A 432 -15.76 -17.52 12.15
C SER A 432 -14.55 -16.78 11.53
N PRO A 433 -14.32 -15.51 11.89
CA PRO A 433 -13.20 -14.74 11.36
C PRO A 433 -11.87 -15.24 11.93
N GLN A 434 -10.79 -15.11 11.16
CA GLN A 434 -9.46 -15.49 11.61
C GLN A 434 -8.87 -14.40 12.52
N TYR A 435 -8.71 -14.70 13.82
CA TYR A 435 -8.26 -13.76 14.85
C TYR A 435 -6.83 -13.25 14.61
N SER A 436 -5.98 -14.05 13.97
CA SER A 436 -4.63 -13.59 13.58
C SER A 436 -4.68 -12.38 12.62
N ILE A 437 -5.68 -12.31 11.73
CA ILE A 437 -5.86 -11.18 10.83
C ILE A 437 -6.30 -9.95 11.62
N ILE A 438 -7.28 -10.09 12.53
CA ILE A 438 -7.74 -9.03 13.44
C ILE A 438 -6.57 -8.48 14.26
N ALA A 439 -5.77 -9.37 14.84
CA ALA A 439 -4.58 -9.00 15.62
C ALA A 439 -3.54 -8.24 14.78
N SER A 440 -3.28 -8.67 13.54
CA SER A 440 -2.36 -7.95 12.66
C SER A 440 -2.87 -6.55 12.29
N THR A 441 -4.19 -6.38 12.13
CA THR A 441 -4.85 -5.08 11.90
C THR A 441 -4.71 -4.15 13.11
N ASP A 442 -4.92 -4.68 14.32
CA ASP A 442 -4.74 -3.96 15.59
C ASP A 442 -3.27 -3.52 15.82
N VAL A 443 -2.33 -4.44 15.57
CA VAL A 443 -0.88 -4.14 15.61
C VAL A 443 -0.51 -3.08 14.59
N SER A 444 -1.03 -3.14 13.36
CA SER A 444 -0.77 -2.13 12.35
C SER A 444 -1.25 -0.74 12.78
N ALA A 445 -2.40 -0.63 13.45
CA ALA A 445 -2.87 0.65 14.00
C ALA A 445 -1.92 1.17 15.09
N LYS A 446 -1.45 0.29 15.99
CA LYS A 446 -0.49 0.64 17.04
C LYS A 446 0.86 1.11 16.48
N MET A 447 1.37 0.43 15.46
CA MET A 447 2.61 0.82 14.78
C MET A 447 2.51 2.23 14.20
N MET A 448 1.36 2.59 13.63
CA MET A 448 1.16 3.92 13.06
C MET A 448 0.94 5.00 14.13
N ASP A 449 0.29 4.70 15.26
CA ASP A 449 0.18 5.62 16.40
C ASP A 449 1.55 5.90 17.03
N ASP A 450 2.35 4.85 17.25
CA ASP A 450 3.65 4.96 17.91
C ASP A 450 4.73 5.57 17.01
N SER A 451 4.70 5.26 15.71
CA SER A 451 5.86 5.51 14.83
C SER A 451 5.50 5.80 13.38
N GLY A 452 4.23 6.12 13.07
CA GLY A 452 3.79 6.36 11.70
C GLY A 452 4.59 7.45 10.98
N GLU A 453 4.93 8.54 11.66
CA GLU A 453 5.77 9.61 11.08
C GLU A 453 7.16 9.09 10.71
N TYR A 454 7.81 8.33 11.59
CA TYR A 454 9.13 7.74 11.33
C TYR A 454 9.09 6.74 10.17
N LEU A 455 8.11 5.84 10.18
CA LEU A 455 7.98 4.76 9.18
C LEU A 455 7.69 5.33 7.79
N THR A 456 6.82 6.34 7.70
CA THR A 456 6.52 7.00 6.42
C THR A 456 7.67 7.89 5.94
N ASP A 457 8.32 8.65 6.83
CA ASP A 457 9.49 9.46 6.50
C ASP A 457 10.62 8.60 5.92
N GLU A 458 10.90 7.45 6.53
CA GLU A 458 11.92 6.52 6.07
C GLU A 458 11.60 5.98 4.67
N CYS A 459 10.35 5.57 4.44
CA CYS A 459 9.90 5.08 3.15
C CYS A 459 10.01 6.15 2.04
N ILE A 460 9.59 7.39 2.32
CA ILE A 460 9.70 8.52 1.38
C ILE A 460 11.17 8.84 1.09
N GLN A 461 12.03 8.83 2.11
CA GLN A 461 13.46 9.07 1.95
C GLN A 461 14.12 8.03 1.03
N GLU A 462 13.80 6.74 1.19
CA GLU A 462 14.36 5.69 0.32
C GLU A 462 13.87 5.83 -1.13
N ALA A 463 12.59 6.16 -1.33
CA ALA A 463 12.05 6.40 -2.67
C ALA A 463 12.72 7.61 -3.35
N ILE A 464 12.87 8.73 -2.64
CA ILE A 464 13.58 9.92 -3.15
C ILE A 464 15.04 9.58 -3.48
N SER A 465 15.72 8.84 -2.60
CA SER A 465 17.12 8.45 -2.81
C SER A 465 17.28 7.60 -4.07
N PHE A 466 16.36 6.66 -4.31
CA PHE A 466 16.33 5.88 -5.54
C PHE A 466 16.07 6.78 -6.78
N ARG A 467 15.06 7.64 -6.72
CA ARG A 467 14.72 8.59 -7.81
C ARG A 467 15.92 9.46 -8.20
N GLN A 468 16.58 10.06 -7.22
CA GLN A 468 17.77 10.90 -7.46
C GLN A 468 18.95 10.07 -8.00
N ALA A 469 19.16 8.85 -7.49
CA ALA A 469 20.19 7.96 -8.00
C ALA A 469 19.98 7.61 -9.48
N MET A 470 18.75 7.29 -9.89
CA MET A 470 18.41 6.97 -11.28
C MET A 470 18.73 8.14 -12.22
N VAL A 471 18.30 9.36 -11.88
CA VAL A 471 18.57 10.57 -12.67
C VAL A 471 20.06 10.89 -12.71
N LYS A 472 20.76 10.76 -11.58
CA LYS A 472 22.21 10.99 -11.50
C LYS A 472 22.99 10.01 -12.37
N ILE A 473 22.64 8.72 -12.35
CA ILE A 473 23.29 7.70 -13.20
C ILE A 473 23.08 8.04 -14.68
N LYS A 474 21.85 8.39 -15.08
CA LYS A 474 21.54 8.83 -16.45
C LYS A 474 22.43 9.99 -16.88
N TYR A 475 22.51 11.03 -16.04
CA TYR A 475 23.34 12.20 -16.31
C TYR A 475 24.84 11.83 -16.46
N GLU A 476 25.39 11.04 -15.53
CA GLU A 476 26.79 10.62 -15.59
C GLU A 476 27.12 9.75 -16.81
N MET A 477 26.19 8.91 -17.27
CA MET A 477 26.33 8.12 -18.49
C MET A 477 26.36 9.03 -19.73
N GLN A 478 25.41 9.97 -19.83
CA GLN A 478 25.33 10.91 -20.94
C GLN A 478 26.55 11.84 -21.04
N GLN A 479 27.20 12.16 -19.91
CA GLN A 479 28.47 12.90 -19.91
C GLN A 479 29.65 12.07 -20.44
N ARG A 480 29.63 10.75 -20.29
CA ARG A 480 30.67 9.86 -20.84
C ARG A 480 30.45 9.60 -22.32
N ASN A 481 29.19 9.38 -22.71
CA ASN A 481 28.77 9.18 -24.08
C ASN A 481 27.33 9.70 -24.25
N GLN A 482 27.17 10.76 -25.05
CA GLN A 482 25.88 11.44 -25.23
C GLN A 482 24.77 10.53 -25.78
N ASN A 483 25.14 9.45 -26.48
CA ASN A 483 24.19 8.49 -27.05
C ASN A 483 23.97 7.26 -26.15
N ASP A 484 24.50 7.25 -24.93
CA ASP A 484 24.30 6.14 -24.01
C ASP A 484 22.89 6.18 -23.42
N TRP A 485 22.23 5.03 -23.36
CA TRP A 485 20.87 4.90 -22.85
C TRP A 485 20.88 4.48 -21.38
N TRP A 486 19.90 4.98 -20.64
CA TRP A 486 19.57 4.54 -19.28
C TRP A 486 18.06 4.64 -19.08
N PHE A 487 17.56 3.92 -18.08
CA PHE A 487 16.19 4.07 -17.60
C PHE A 487 15.93 5.51 -17.12
N ASP A 488 14.68 5.95 -17.21
CA ASP A 488 14.24 7.23 -16.64
C ASP A 488 13.23 7.02 -15.51
N VAL A 489 12.80 8.11 -14.88
CA VAL A 489 11.75 8.07 -13.86
C VAL A 489 10.65 9.06 -14.23
N TRP A 490 9.40 8.63 -14.12
CA TRP A 490 8.26 9.52 -14.31
C TRP A 490 8.05 10.41 -13.08
N GLN A 491 8.49 11.66 -13.18
CA GLN A 491 8.52 12.67 -12.12
C GLN A 491 8.88 14.06 -12.71
N PRO A 492 8.87 15.14 -11.90
CA PRO A 492 9.38 16.44 -12.34
C PRO A 492 10.86 16.40 -12.73
N ASP A 493 11.20 17.03 -13.87
CA ASP A 493 12.59 17.19 -14.32
C ASP A 493 13.39 18.14 -13.42
N ALA A 494 12.73 19.21 -12.97
CA ALA A 494 13.30 20.26 -12.13
C ALA A 494 12.20 20.90 -11.27
N ILE A 495 12.58 21.40 -10.10
CA ILE A 495 11.70 22.13 -9.18
C ILE A 495 12.27 23.53 -9.00
N GLU A 496 11.47 24.54 -9.35
CA GLU A 496 11.88 25.95 -9.33
C GLU A 496 13.20 26.23 -10.10
N GLY A 497 13.44 25.48 -11.18
CA GLY A 497 14.65 25.59 -12.01
C GLY A 497 15.85 24.81 -11.50
N THR A 498 15.76 24.16 -10.34
CA THR A 498 16.80 23.25 -9.83
C THR A 498 16.54 21.83 -10.33
N PRO A 499 17.50 21.18 -11.03
CA PRO A 499 17.34 19.80 -11.49
C PRO A 499 17.01 18.85 -10.33
N PHE A 500 16.15 17.85 -10.59
CA PHE A 500 15.64 16.97 -9.53
C PHE A 500 16.75 16.27 -8.71
N GLN A 501 17.82 15.81 -9.37
CA GLN A 501 18.95 15.13 -8.72
C GLN A 501 19.79 16.06 -7.81
N ASP A 502 19.69 17.37 -8.01
CA ASP A 502 20.43 18.39 -7.25
C ASP A 502 19.57 19.00 -6.12
N MET A 503 18.28 18.65 -6.05
CA MET A 503 17.39 19.07 -4.98
C MET A 503 17.83 18.52 -3.62
N ASP A 504 17.68 19.32 -2.57
CA ASP A 504 17.82 18.85 -1.20
C ASP A 504 16.75 17.75 -0.92
N PRO A 505 17.16 16.51 -0.59
CA PRO A 505 16.22 15.44 -0.28
C PRO A 505 15.24 15.82 0.85
N GLN A 506 15.68 16.66 1.80
CA GLN A 506 14.81 17.09 2.88
C GLN A 506 13.67 17.98 2.39
N THR A 507 13.91 18.85 1.42
CA THR A 507 12.86 19.64 0.75
C THR A 507 11.87 18.73 0.04
N LEU A 508 12.36 17.79 -0.77
CA LEU A 508 11.51 16.82 -1.49
C LEU A 508 10.64 15.99 -0.53
N LYS A 509 11.13 15.69 0.68
CA LYS A 509 10.39 14.93 1.69
C LYS A 509 9.29 15.72 2.38
N THR A 510 9.44 17.05 2.52
CA THR A 510 8.55 17.87 3.35
C THR A 510 7.68 18.85 2.58
N ASP A 511 8.01 19.17 1.34
CA ASP A 511 7.27 20.13 0.53
C ASP A 511 6.44 19.42 -0.55
N SER A 512 5.12 19.40 -0.37
CA SER A 512 4.18 18.79 -1.32
C SER A 512 4.18 19.51 -2.68
N SER A 513 4.56 20.80 -2.72
CA SER A 513 4.58 21.60 -3.95
C SER A 513 5.59 21.09 -4.99
N ALA A 514 6.59 20.34 -4.53
CA ALA A 514 7.58 19.67 -5.36
C ALA A 514 6.99 18.53 -6.21
N TRP A 515 5.80 18.03 -5.86
CA TRP A 515 5.17 16.86 -6.45
C TRP A 515 3.84 17.13 -7.14
N LEU A 516 3.41 18.40 -7.18
CA LEU A 516 2.16 18.80 -7.82
C LEU A 516 2.25 18.65 -9.34
N LEU A 517 1.15 18.18 -9.94
CA LEU A 517 0.99 18.17 -11.39
C LEU A 517 0.53 19.56 -11.84
N LYS A 518 1.49 20.46 -12.11
CA LYS A 518 1.17 21.86 -12.44
C LYS A 518 0.76 22.00 -13.91
N PRO A 519 -0.24 22.84 -14.25
CA PRO A 519 -0.78 22.97 -15.61
C PRO A 519 0.22 23.27 -16.72
N ASN A 520 1.35 23.89 -16.38
CA ASN A 520 2.40 24.31 -17.31
C ASN A 520 3.59 23.33 -17.40
N GLU A 521 3.55 22.22 -16.66
CA GLU A 521 4.60 21.21 -16.66
C GLU A 521 4.24 20.08 -17.63
N LYS A 522 5.21 19.64 -18.44
CA LYS A 522 4.96 18.60 -19.46
C LYS A 522 5.14 17.18 -18.93
N TRP A 523 6.01 16.98 -17.94
CA TRP A 523 6.48 15.67 -17.48
C TRP A 523 5.36 14.66 -17.18
N HIS A 524 4.22 15.14 -16.66
CA HIS A 524 3.10 14.28 -16.28
C HIS A 524 2.15 13.93 -17.43
N GLY A 525 2.11 14.71 -18.52
CA GLY A 525 1.35 14.38 -19.73
C GLY A 525 -0.19 14.44 -19.63
N PHE A 526 -0.75 15.09 -18.61
CA PHE A 526 -2.22 15.18 -18.40
C PHE A 526 -2.86 16.51 -18.80
N GLY A 527 -2.07 17.49 -19.27
CA GLY A 527 -2.54 18.84 -19.53
C GLY A 527 -2.94 19.59 -18.25
N ASP A 528 -3.90 20.51 -18.36
CA ASP A 528 -4.37 21.33 -17.25
C ASP A 528 -5.39 20.58 -16.36
N LEU A 529 -4.96 20.23 -15.16
CA LEU A 529 -5.79 19.66 -14.09
C LEU A 529 -6.15 20.69 -13.00
N GLY A 530 -5.60 21.90 -13.07
CA GLY A 530 -5.57 22.89 -11.98
C GLY A 530 -4.31 22.78 -11.10
N ALA A 531 -3.84 23.93 -10.60
CA ALA A 531 -2.52 24.08 -9.96
C ALA A 531 -2.29 23.26 -8.68
N ASP A 532 -3.35 22.90 -7.95
CA ASP A 532 -3.26 22.15 -6.67
C ASP A 532 -4.22 20.94 -6.64
N TYR A 533 -4.61 20.45 -7.82
CA TYR A 533 -5.63 19.41 -7.88
C TYR A 533 -5.08 18.00 -7.59
N CYS A 534 -3.88 17.70 -8.11
CA CYS A 534 -3.30 16.37 -8.07
C CYS A 534 -1.80 16.42 -7.72
N MET A 535 -1.34 15.44 -6.96
CA MET A 535 0.07 15.28 -6.57
C MET A 535 0.54 13.84 -6.82
N LEU A 536 1.77 13.68 -7.29
CA LEU A 536 2.45 12.39 -7.38
C LEU A 536 2.99 11.95 -6.01
N ASP A 537 2.61 10.76 -5.56
CA ASP A 537 3.15 10.16 -4.34
C ASP A 537 4.61 9.72 -4.55
N PRO A 538 5.58 10.23 -3.76
CA PRO A 538 6.99 9.89 -3.94
C PRO A 538 7.28 8.39 -3.89
N ILE A 539 6.52 7.62 -3.11
CA ILE A 539 6.80 6.19 -2.86
C ILE A 539 6.33 5.26 -4.00
N LYS A 540 5.58 5.81 -4.95
CA LYS A 540 5.09 5.10 -6.14
C LYS A 540 5.99 5.46 -7.32
N VAL A 541 7.06 4.69 -7.51
CA VAL A 541 8.12 5.04 -8.48
C VAL A 541 7.89 4.32 -9.80
N THR A 542 7.47 5.07 -10.82
CA THR A 542 7.35 4.57 -12.19
C THR A 542 8.66 4.80 -12.93
N VAL A 543 9.38 3.72 -13.24
CA VAL A 543 10.59 3.71 -14.06
C VAL A 543 10.20 3.56 -15.53
N LEU A 544 10.80 4.37 -16.40
CA LEU A 544 10.53 4.39 -17.84
C LEU A 544 11.67 3.68 -18.59
N THR A 545 11.31 2.89 -19.60
CA THR A 545 12.26 2.27 -20.52
C THR A 545 12.30 3.04 -21.85
N PRO A 546 13.42 3.02 -22.60
CA PRO A 546 13.49 3.61 -23.93
C PRO A 546 12.47 3.03 -24.91
N GLY A 547 12.05 3.83 -25.89
CA GLY A 547 11.12 3.38 -26.95
C GLY A 547 9.88 4.23 -27.14
N MET A 548 9.62 5.20 -26.26
CA MET A 548 8.49 6.13 -26.36
C MET A 548 8.83 7.48 -25.76
N ASP A 549 8.55 8.56 -26.47
CA ASP A 549 8.72 9.92 -25.98
C ASP A 549 7.58 10.37 -25.04
N ILE A 550 7.63 11.62 -24.56
CA ILE A 550 6.68 12.15 -23.60
C ILE A 550 5.31 12.47 -24.22
N GLU A 551 5.28 12.71 -25.52
CA GLU A 551 4.07 12.88 -26.32
C GLU A 551 3.41 11.54 -26.69
N GLY A 552 4.10 10.41 -26.46
CA GLY A 552 3.62 9.05 -26.70
C GLY A 552 3.98 8.51 -28.08
N GLU A 553 4.84 9.21 -28.83
CA GLU A 553 5.32 8.73 -30.11
C GLU A 553 6.39 7.66 -29.89
N LEU A 554 6.27 6.57 -30.63
CA LEU A 554 7.22 5.46 -30.58
C LEU A 554 8.52 5.84 -31.30
N GLU A 555 9.64 5.54 -30.66
CA GLU A 555 10.97 5.70 -31.28
C GLU A 555 11.22 4.60 -32.33
N GLU A 556 12.30 4.69 -33.11
CA GLU A 556 12.67 3.65 -34.09
C GLU A 556 13.12 2.33 -33.41
N SER A 557 13.60 2.43 -32.17
CA SER A 557 14.04 1.31 -31.36
C SER A 557 13.54 1.49 -29.93
N GLY A 558 13.28 0.40 -29.22
CA GLY A 558 12.84 0.47 -27.83
C GLY A 558 13.18 -0.79 -27.04
N ILE A 559 13.01 -0.67 -25.73
CA ILE A 559 13.22 -1.74 -24.77
C ILE A 559 11.89 -1.96 -24.05
N PRO A 560 11.06 -2.92 -24.50
CA PRO A 560 9.80 -3.21 -23.84
C PRO A 560 10.03 -3.62 -22.38
N ALA A 561 9.26 -3.02 -21.47
CA ALA A 561 9.48 -3.19 -20.04
C ALA A 561 9.13 -4.61 -19.55
N THR A 562 8.32 -5.36 -20.30
CA THR A 562 8.07 -6.80 -20.06
C THR A 562 9.35 -7.63 -20.11
N LEU A 563 10.27 -7.32 -21.03
CA LEU A 563 11.58 -7.98 -21.09
C LEU A 563 12.45 -7.64 -19.88
N VAL A 564 12.46 -6.37 -19.47
CA VAL A 564 13.20 -5.91 -18.28
C VAL A 564 12.64 -6.57 -17.02
N SER A 565 11.31 -6.61 -16.89
CA SER A 565 10.60 -7.24 -15.77
C SER A 565 10.94 -8.73 -15.66
N SER A 566 10.89 -9.47 -16.77
CA SER A 566 11.27 -10.89 -16.82
C SER A 566 12.73 -11.11 -16.44
N PHE A 567 13.64 -10.27 -16.94
CA PHE A 567 15.05 -10.31 -16.55
C PHE A 567 15.24 -10.07 -15.05
N LEU A 568 14.62 -9.04 -14.48
CA LEU A 568 14.70 -8.74 -13.05
C LEU A 568 14.10 -9.88 -12.20
N ALA A 569 12.98 -10.46 -12.63
CA ALA A 569 12.32 -11.57 -11.95
C ALA A 569 13.24 -12.81 -11.86
N SER A 570 14.00 -13.10 -12.91
CA SER A 570 15.00 -14.20 -12.90
C SER A 570 16.15 -13.97 -11.91
N ARG A 571 16.32 -12.74 -11.41
CA ARG A 571 17.27 -12.37 -10.33
C ARG A 571 16.60 -12.22 -8.97
N GLY A 572 15.33 -12.62 -8.84
CA GLY A 572 14.55 -12.51 -7.60
C GLY A 572 14.04 -11.10 -7.31
N ILE A 573 13.97 -10.23 -8.33
CA ILE A 573 13.44 -8.86 -8.22
C ILE A 573 12.09 -8.81 -8.94
N VAL A 574 11.01 -8.78 -8.16
CA VAL A 574 9.64 -8.67 -8.68
C VAL A 574 9.20 -7.20 -8.65
N VAL A 575 8.68 -6.73 -9.77
CA VAL A 575 8.07 -5.40 -9.93
C VAL A 575 6.56 -5.50 -9.72
N GLU A 576 5.93 -4.40 -9.32
CA GLU A 576 4.50 -4.41 -8.98
C GLU A 576 3.61 -4.40 -10.23
N LYS A 577 3.89 -3.49 -11.17
CA LYS A 577 3.16 -3.36 -12.43
C LYS A 577 4.13 -3.15 -13.57
N THR A 578 3.82 -3.75 -14.72
CA THR A 578 4.56 -3.59 -15.96
C THR A 578 3.59 -3.17 -17.05
N GLU A 579 3.87 -2.03 -17.68
CA GLU A 579 3.23 -1.58 -18.92
C GLU A 579 4.21 -1.73 -20.08
N PRO A 580 3.84 -1.45 -21.34
CA PRO A 580 4.75 -1.65 -22.47
C PRO A 580 6.13 -0.97 -22.32
N TYR A 581 6.20 0.23 -21.73
CA TYR A 581 7.46 0.97 -21.51
C TYR A 581 7.62 1.54 -20.09
N SER A 582 6.93 0.97 -19.10
CA SER A 582 7.04 1.43 -17.72
C SER A 582 6.97 0.30 -16.69
N LEU A 583 7.66 0.48 -15.57
CA LEU A 583 7.67 -0.41 -14.41
C LEU A 583 7.28 0.38 -13.17
N LEU A 584 6.22 -0.01 -12.47
CA LEU A 584 5.89 0.55 -11.17
C LEU A 584 6.59 -0.23 -10.05
N LEU A 585 7.20 0.53 -9.15
CA LEU A 585 7.85 0.04 -7.95
C LEU A 585 7.16 0.64 -6.72
N LEU A 586 6.83 -0.21 -5.76
CA LEU A 586 6.27 0.21 -4.48
C LEU A 586 7.37 0.26 -3.43
N PHE A 587 7.65 1.46 -2.93
CA PHE A 587 8.36 1.62 -1.66
C PHE A 587 7.31 1.55 -0.56
N SER A 588 7.45 0.59 0.36
CA SER A 588 6.54 0.42 1.49
C SER A 588 7.30 0.57 2.81
N ILE A 589 6.58 0.69 3.92
CA ILE A 589 7.19 0.72 5.26
C ILE A 589 7.97 -0.57 5.62
N GLY A 590 7.83 -1.63 4.82
CA GLY A 590 8.61 -2.87 4.94
C GLY A 590 9.89 -2.88 4.10
N ALA A 591 10.13 -1.86 3.27
CA ALA A 591 11.36 -1.77 2.47
C ALA A 591 12.56 -1.49 3.37
N THR A 592 13.59 -2.34 3.28
CA THR A 592 14.84 -2.13 4.04
C THR A 592 15.69 -1.06 3.37
N LYS A 593 16.37 -0.23 4.18
CA LYS A 593 17.31 0.81 3.70
C LYS A 593 18.29 0.24 2.70
N GLY A 594 18.43 0.91 1.55
CA GLY A 594 19.37 0.53 0.49
C GLY A 594 18.96 -0.69 -0.33
N LYS A 595 17.78 -1.30 -0.13
CA LYS A 595 17.27 -2.40 -0.97
C LYS A 595 17.26 -2.04 -2.46
N TRP A 596 16.92 -0.79 -2.77
CA TRP A 596 16.91 -0.27 -4.14
C TRP A 596 18.30 -0.32 -4.81
N GLY A 597 19.40 -0.41 -4.05
CA GLY A 597 20.73 -0.63 -4.61
C GLY A 597 20.86 -1.97 -5.36
N SER A 598 20.15 -3.01 -4.92
CA SER A 598 20.09 -4.29 -5.65
C SER A 598 19.29 -4.16 -6.95
N LEU A 599 18.26 -3.32 -6.97
CA LEU A 599 17.50 -3.01 -8.18
C LEU A 599 18.35 -2.25 -9.21
N VAL A 600 19.06 -1.21 -8.77
CA VAL A 600 20.00 -0.46 -9.64
C VAL A 600 21.08 -1.40 -10.20
N ALA A 601 21.62 -2.31 -9.38
CA ALA A 601 22.58 -3.30 -9.84
C ALA A 601 21.98 -4.25 -10.89
N GLY A 602 20.76 -4.76 -10.69
CA GLY A 602 20.05 -5.59 -11.67
C GLY A 602 19.76 -4.84 -12.98
N MET A 603 19.39 -3.57 -12.91
CA MET A 603 19.21 -2.70 -14.09
C MET A 603 20.53 -2.47 -14.85
N MET A 604 21.64 -2.32 -14.12
CA MET A 604 22.97 -2.20 -14.72
C MET A 604 23.42 -3.51 -15.38
N GLU A 605 23.11 -4.65 -14.77
CA GLU A 605 23.35 -5.97 -15.34
C GLU A 605 22.54 -6.16 -16.63
N PHE A 606 21.24 -5.83 -16.61
CA PHE A 606 20.38 -5.84 -17.79
C PHE A 606 20.99 -5.01 -18.92
N LYS A 607 21.35 -3.74 -18.63
CA LYS A 607 21.97 -2.86 -19.62
C LYS A 607 23.25 -3.46 -20.20
N THR A 608 24.11 -4.01 -19.36
CA THR A 608 25.37 -4.64 -19.80
C THR A 608 25.10 -5.80 -20.77
N HIS A 609 24.11 -6.64 -20.47
CA HIS A 609 23.75 -7.76 -21.35
C HIS A 609 23.07 -7.30 -22.64
N TYR A 610 22.23 -6.28 -22.55
CA TYR A 610 21.59 -5.63 -23.68
C TYR A 610 22.59 -5.01 -24.66
N ASP A 611 23.55 -4.23 -24.15
CA ASP A 611 24.56 -3.57 -24.97
C ASP A 611 25.47 -4.60 -25.67
N ASN A 612 25.78 -5.72 -24.99
CA ASN A 612 26.56 -6.83 -25.55
C ASN A 612 25.72 -7.78 -26.44
N ASN A 613 24.41 -7.59 -26.52
CA ASN A 613 23.45 -8.53 -27.13
C ASN A 613 23.70 -9.98 -26.69
N THR A 614 23.78 -10.19 -25.38
CA THR A 614 24.05 -11.53 -24.82
C THR A 614 22.92 -12.49 -25.20
N GLU A 615 23.28 -13.72 -25.55
CA GLU A 615 22.33 -14.78 -25.91
C GLU A 615 21.35 -15.07 -24.76
N LEU A 616 20.07 -15.25 -25.09
CA LEU A 616 19.00 -15.52 -24.11
C LEU A 616 19.27 -16.77 -23.28
N SER A 617 19.96 -17.78 -23.80
CA SER A 617 20.31 -19.00 -23.06
C SER A 617 21.20 -18.71 -21.83
N MET A 618 21.91 -17.59 -21.81
CA MET A 618 22.76 -17.15 -20.70
C MET A 618 22.01 -16.27 -19.69
N VAL A 619 21.05 -15.47 -20.16
CA VAL A 619 20.39 -14.43 -19.34
C VAL A 619 18.97 -14.79 -18.93
N LEU A 620 18.25 -15.57 -19.73
CA LEU A 620 16.90 -16.10 -19.50
C LEU A 620 16.85 -17.60 -19.84
N PRO A 621 17.63 -18.46 -19.16
CA PRO A 621 17.75 -19.88 -19.51
C PRO A 621 16.42 -20.65 -19.43
N ASP A 622 15.56 -20.33 -18.46
CA ASP A 622 14.27 -21.00 -18.29
C ASP A 622 13.28 -20.69 -19.43
N LEU A 623 13.35 -19.47 -19.99
CA LEU A 623 12.58 -19.06 -21.16
C LEU A 623 13.00 -19.88 -22.39
N VAL A 624 14.31 -19.99 -22.64
CA VAL A 624 14.86 -20.77 -23.76
C VAL A 624 14.58 -22.26 -23.58
N ALA A 625 14.67 -22.78 -22.36
CA ALA A 625 14.37 -24.18 -22.08
C ALA A 625 12.89 -24.52 -22.33
N SER A 626 11.99 -23.56 -22.12
CA SER A 626 10.54 -23.74 -22.33
C SER A 626 10.12 -23.61 -23.79
N HIS A 627 10.79 -22.72 -24.55
CA HIS A 627 10.46 -22.44 -25.97
C HIS A 627 11.73 -22.36 -26.85
N PRO A 628 12.50 -23.47 -26.96
CA PRO A 628 13.79 -23.46 -27.66
C PRO A 628 13.64 -23.13 -29.15
N GLU A 629 12.56 -23.56 -29.80
CA GLU A 629 12.27 -23.26 -31.21
C GLU A 629 12.13 -21.76 -31.50
N ARG A 630 11.79 -20.96 -30.48
CA ARG A 630 11.57 -19.52 -30.61
C ARG A 630 12.79 -18.69 -30.21
N TYR A 631 13.54 -19.13 -29.20
CA TYR A 631 14.55 -18.29 -28.53
C TYR A 631 15.99 -18.82 -28.59
N ASP A 632 16.24 -20.03 -29.10
CA ASP A 632 17.60 -20.57 -29.21
C ASP A 632 18.50 -19.70 -30.12
N GLY A 633 19.69 -19.36 -29.64
CA GLY A 633 20.66 -18.49 -30.34
C GLY A 633 20.25 -17.01 -30.47
N LEU A 634 19.10 -16.59 -29.96
CA LEU A 634 18.65 -15.19 -30.02
C LEU A 634 19.31 -14.33 -28.94
N GLY A 635 19.74 -13.12 -29.28
CA GLY A 635 20.26 -12.16 -28.32
C GLY A 635 19.16 -11.36 -27.62
N ILE A 636 19.42 -10.89 -26.39
CA ILE A 636 18.44 -10.11 -25.62
C ILE A 636 18.07 -8.77 -26.27
N ARG A 637 18.99 -8.11 -26.99
CA ARG A 637 18.67 -6.89 -27.73
C ARG A 637 17.82 -7.20 -28.96
N ASP A 638 18.15 -8.28 -29.68
CA ASP A 638 17.37 -8.72 -30.83
C ASP A 638 15.92 -9.04 -30.43
N LEU A 639 15.72 -9.66 -29.26
CA LEU A 639 14.38 -9.90 -28.72
C LEU A 639 13.65 -8.58 -28.39
N ALA A 640 14.32 -7.61 -27.77
CA ALA A 640 13.71 -6.32 -27.47
C ALA A 640 13.27 -5.57 -28.73
N GLU A 641 14.10 -5.58 -29.77
CA GLU A 641 13.79 -4.98 -31.08
C GLU A 641 12.58 -5.67 -31.73
N GLN A 642 12.50 -7.01 -31.68
CA GLN A 642 11.34 -7.77 -32.17
C GLN A 642 10.06 -7.42 -31.40
N MET A 643 10.12 -7.36 -30.07
CA MET A 643 8.97 -7.01 -29.23
C MET A 643 8.52 -5.57 -29.46
N HIS A 644 9.47 -4.64 -29.60
CA HIS A 644 9.19 -3.23 -29.92
C HIS A 644 8.50 -3.10 -31.28
N GLN A 645 9.04 -3.77 -32.32
CA GLN A 645 8.44 -3.76 -33.66
C GLN A 645 7.03 -4.35 -33.67
N ALA A 646 6.78 -5.40 -32.90
CA ALA A 646 5.43 -5.95 -32.76
C ALA A 646 4.46 -4.94 -32.13
N ILE A 647 4.86 -4.24 -31.07
CA ILE A 647 4.05 -3.18 -30.42
C ILE A 647 3.70 -2.07 -31.43
N VAL A 648 4.66 -1.68 -32.29
CA VAL A 648 4.47 -0.69 -33.36
C VAL A 648 3.49 -1.22 -34.41
N GLU A 649 3.69 -2.43 -34.93
CA GLU A 649 2.89 -3.03 -36.00
C GLU A 649 1.43 -3.27 -35.60
N THR A 650 1.20 -3.71 -34.36
CA THR A 650 -0.15 -3.96 -33.84
C THR A 650 -0.83 -2.67 -33.35
N LYS A 651 -0.14 -1.52 -33.38
CA LYS A 651 -0.63 -0.23 -32.86
C LYS A 651 -1.13 -0.33 -31.41
N MET A 652 -0.49 -1.17 -30.60
CA MET A 652 -0.99 -1.54 -29.28
C MET A 652 -1.26 -0.33 -28.38
N LEU A 653 -0.37 0.67 -28.40
CA LEU A 653 -0.52 1.88 -27.57
C LEU A 653 -1.65 2.79 -28.04
N GLU A 654 -1.83 2.98 -29.36
CA GLU A 654 -2.92 3.77 -29.94
C GLU A 654 -4.27 3.15 -29.56
N SER A 655 -4.42 1.83 -29.77
CA SER A 655 -5.62 1.10 -29.39
C SER A 655 -5.85 1.12 -27.88
N MET A 656 -4.80 1.01 -27.06
CA MET A 656 -4.90 1.10 -25.60
C MET A 656 -5.41 2.47 -25.14
N ASP A 657 -4.89 3.57 -25.69
CA ASP A 657 -5.35 4.91 -25.30
C ASP A 657 -6.82 5.12 -25.68
N HIS A 658 -7.20 4.79 -26.91
CA HIS A 658 -8.58 4.88 -27.38
C HIS A 658 -9.52 3.98 -26.57
N ALA A 659 -9.12 2.75 -26.24
CA ALA A 659 -9.95 1.79 -25.53
C ALA A 659 -10.35 2.25 -24.12
N PHE A 660 -9.52 3.07 -23.46
CA PHE A 660 -9.82 3.62 -22.14
C PHE A 660 -10.43 5.03 -22.16
N THR A 661 -10.39 5.73 -23.29
CA THR A 661 -10.96 7.08 -23.44
C THR A 661 -12.32 7.06 -24.15
N GLN A 662 -12.56 6.10 -25.05
CA GLN A 662 -13.79 5.89 -25.79
C GLN A 662 -14.60 4.76 -25.13
N LEU A 663 -15.43 5.13 -24.15
CA LEU A 663 -16.14 4.13 -23.34
C LEU A 663 -17.12 3.29 -24.16
N PRO A 664 -17.22 1.98 -23.87
CA PRO A 664 -18.27 1.13 -24.39
C PRO A 664 -19.68 1.65 -24.12
N THR A 665 -20.64 1.27 -24.98
CA THR A 665 -22.04 1.65 -24.80
C THR A 665 -22.68 0.80 -23.71
N VAL A 666 -23.22 1.45 -22.68
CA VAL A 666 -23.99 0.78 -21.62
C VAL A 666 -25.38 0.42 -22.15
N VAL A 667 -25.70 -0.87 -22.20
CA VAL A 667 -27.01 -1.36 -22.65
C VAL A 667 -27.83 -1.89 -21.48
N LYS A 668 -27.15 -2.52 -20.53
CA LYS A 668 -27.77 -3.30 -19.48
C LYS A 668 -27.09 -3.06 -18.14
N SER A 669 -27.86 -3.07 -17.04
CA SER A 669 -27.26 -2.91 -15.72
C SER A 669 -26.41 -4.13 -15.35
N PRO A 670 -25.37 -3.98 -14.52
CA PRO A 670 -24.53 -5.10 -14.08
C PRO A 670 -25.35 -6.26 -13.47
N ARG A 671 -26.38 -5.93 -12.66
CA ARG A 671 -27.27 -6.92 -12.03
C ARG A 671 -28.09 -7.70 -13.05
N GLU A 672 -28.67 -7.00 -14.03
CA GLU A 672 -29.51 -7.66 -15.02
C GLU A 672 -28.69 -8.49 -16.01
N THR A 673 -27.45 -8.09 -16.30
CA THR A 673 -26.49 -8.91 -17.06
C THR A 673 -26.07 -10.15 -16.30
N TYR A 674 -25.68 -9.99 -15.02
CA TYR A 674 -25.30 -11.13 -14.18
C TYR A 674 -26.46 -12.13 -14.03
N GLY A 675 -27.70 -11.65 -13.93
CA GLY A 675 -28.88 -12.51 -13.94
C GLY A 675 -29.05 -13.35 -15.21
N GLN A 676 -28.55 -12.91 -16.37
CA GLN A 676 -28.53 -13.71 -17.61
C GLN A 676 -27.38 -14.71 -17.61
N LEU A 677 -26.20 -14.30 -17.11
CA LEU A 677 -25.06 -15.19 -16.89
C LEU A 677 -25.46 -16.39 -16.02
N VAL A 678 -26.12 -16.14 -14.88
CA VAL A 678 -26.58 -17.20 -13.96
C VAL A 678 -27.63 -18.14 -14.61
N LYS A 679 -28.43 -17.63 -15.54
CA LYS A 679 -29.40 -18.44 -16.30
C LYS A 679 -28.75 -19.28 -17.41
N GLY A 680 -27.47 -19.06 -17.71
CA GLY A 680 -26.77 -19.70 -18.82
C GLY A 680 -27.11 -19.09 -20.19
N ASN A 681 -27.68 -17.88 -20.23
CA ASN A 681 -27.97 -17.17 -21.48
C ASN A 681 -26.72 -16.43 -21.99
N ILE A 682 -25.61 -17.18 -22.09
CA ILE A 682 -24.31 -16.69 -22.52
C ILE A 682 -23.70 -17.66 -23.53
N GLU A 683 -22.80 -17.14 -24.35
CA GLU A 683 -21.96 -17.93 -25.24
C GLU A 683 -20.53 -17.37 -25.26
N ALA A 684 -19.56 -18.26 -25.45
CA ALA A 684 -18.18 -17.86 -25.68
C ALA A 684 -18.04 -17.36 -27.12
N VAL A 685 -17.48 -16.17 -27.29
CA VAL A 685 -17.34 -15.49 -28.58
C VAL A 685 -15.88 -15.11 -28.77
N PRO A 686 -15.29 -15.38 -29.94
CA PRO A 686 -13.97 -14.85 -30.28
C PRO A 686 -13.96 -13.32 -30.18
N VAL A 687 -12.92 -12.72 -29.60
CA VAL A 687 -12.82 -11.26 -29.44
C VAL A 687 -13.02 -10.51 -30.78
N LYS A 688 -12.52 -11.07 -31.88
CA LYS A 688 -12.71 -10.55 -33.25
C LYS A 688 -14.19 -10.44 -33.69
N GLU A 689 -15.09 -11.18 -33.05
CA GLU A 689 -16.54 -11.25 -33.32
C GLU A 689 -17.35 -10.53 -32.22
N MET A 690 -16.70 -9.81 -31.29
CA MET A 690 -17.35 -9.14 -30.17
C MET A 690 -18.11 -7.87 -30.57
N THR A 691 -17.89 -7.31 -31.76
CA THR A 691 -18.53 -6.07 -32.20
C THR A 691 -20.06 -6.16 -32.12
N GLY A 692 -20.68 -5.25 -31.38
CA GLY A 692 -22.14 -5.21 -31.15
C GLY A 692 -22.66 -6.21 -30.11
N ARG A 693 -21.82 -7.12 -29.60
CA ARG A 693 -22.19 -8.11 -28.58
C ARG A 693 -22.16 -7.48 -27.18
N ILE A 694 -23.07 -7.92 -26.31
CA ILE A 694 -23.12 -7.47 -24.91
C ILE A 694 -22.25 -8.39 -24.08
N VAL A 695 -21.18 -7.88 -23.47
CA VAL A 695 -20.29 -8.69 -22.63
C VAL A 695 -21.02 -9.10 -21.34
N ALA A 696 -20.90 -10.37 -20.98
CA ALA A 696 -21.52 -10.96 -19.80
C ALA A 696 -20.61 -10.91 -18.56
N VAL A 697 -19.31 -10.76 -18.78
CA VAL A 697 -18.26 -10.71 -17.75
C VAL A 697 -17.49 -9.40 -17.83
N GLN A 698 -16.77 -9.06 -16.76
CA GLN A 698 -15.84 -7.92 -16.80
C GLN A 698 -14.64 -8.31 -17.67
N VAL A 699 -14.18 -7.40 -18.52
CA VAL A 699 -12.92 -7.56 -19.26
C VAL A 699 -11.90 -6.59 -18.66
N VAL A 700 -10.86 -7.15 -18.03
CA VAL A 700 -9.95 -6.40 -17.16
C VAL A 700 -8.50 -6.82 -17.44
N PRO A 701 -7.73 -6.01 -18.19
CA PRO A 701 -6.29 -6.22 -18.34
C PRO A 701 -5.56 -6.08 -17.00
N TYR A 702 -4.59 -6.96 -16.75
CA TYR A 702 -3.81 -7.01 -15.52
C TYR A 702 -2.31 -7.02 -15.79
N PRO A 703 -1.52 -6.24 -15.03
CA PRO A 703 -1.90 -5.15 -14.10
C PRO A 703 -2.33 -3.85 -14.83
N PRO A 704 -3.06 -2.89 -14.19
CA PRO A 704 -3.42 -2.79 -12.77
C PRO A 704 -4.78 -3.39 -12.39
N GLY A 705 -5.54 -3.95 -13.33
CA GLY A 705 -6.87 -4.47 -13.01
C GLY A 705 -8.00 -3.45 -13.08
N ILE A 706 -7.90 -2.51 -14.03
CA ILE A 706 -8.94 -1.51 -14.31
C ILE A 706 -9.82 -2.04 -15.44
N PRO A 707 -11.16 -2.04 -15.28
CA PRO A 707 -12.04 -2.59 -16.28
C PRO A 707 -12.00 -1.83 -17.60
N LEU A 708 -11.75 -2.58 -18.68
CA LEU A 708 -11.91 -2.12 -20.06
C LEU A 708 -13.39 -2.13 -20.44
N MET A 709 -14.07 -3.25 -20.13
CA MET A 709 -15.50 -3.40 -20.29
C MET A 709 -16.17 -3.94 -19.02
N MET A 710 -17.36 -3.44 -18.75
CA MET A 710 -18.22 -3.90 -17.67
C MET A 710 -19.33 -4.81 -18.23
N PRO A 711 -19.82 -5.79 -17.44
CA PRO A 711 -20.97 -6.60 -17.81
C PRO A 711 -22.18 -5.72 -18.19
N GLY A 712 -22.75 -5.96 -19.36
CA GLY A 712 -23.89 -5.19 -19.88
C GLY A 712 -23.50 -4.08 -20.85
N GLU A 713 -22.22 -3.92 -21.13
CA GLU A 713 -21.71 -3.03 -22.16
C GLU A 713 -21.52 -3.75 -23.49
N LYS A 714 -21.56 -3.00 -24.60
CA LYS A 714 -21.21 -3.47 -25.93
C LYS A 714 -20.17 -2.54 -26.57
N ALA A 715 -19.24 -3.12 -27.32
CA ALA A 715 -18.30 -2.38 -28.14
C ALA A 715 -18.90 -2.19 -29.55
N GLU A 716 -19.21 -0.95 -29.90
CA GLU A 716 -19.70 -0.56 -31.24
C GLU A 716 -19.28 0.87 -31.59
N GLY A 717 -19.32 1.20 -32.89
CA GLY A 717 -18.91 2.52 -33.38
C GLY A 717 -17.49 2.87 -32.94
N ASP A 718 -17.33 4.02 -32.29
CA ASP A 718 -16.03 4.52 -31.82
C ASP A 718 -15.43 3.64 -30.70
N SER A 719 -16.24 2.88 -29.93
CA SER A 719 -15.73 2.03 -28.84
C SER A 719 -15.12 0.68 -29.31
N THR A 720 -14.96 0.47 -30.62
CA THR A 720 -14.33 -0.73 -31.19
C THR A 720 -12.83 -0.82 -30.90
N ALA A 721 -12.19 0.28 -30.47
CA ALA A 721 -10.79 0.29 -30.03
C ALA A 721 -10.49 -0.71 -28.90
N VAL A 722 -11.48 -1.05 -28.07
CA VAL A 722 -11.37 -2.12 -27.06
C VAL A 722 -11.07 -3.47 -27.70
N ILE A 723 -11.73 -3.79 -28.81
CA ILE A 723 -11.50 -5.02 -29.57
C ILE A 723 -10.10 -4.98 -30.18
N ASP A 724 -9.74 -3.87 -30.82
CA ASP A 724 -8.43 -3.70 -31.45
C ASP A 724 -7.29 -3.88 -30.43
N TYR A 725 -7.46 -3.34 -29.22
CA TYR A 725 -6.47 -3.49 -28.16
C TYR A 725 -6.34 -4.96 -27.72
N LEU A 726 -7.46 -5.66 -27.47
CA LEU A 726 -7.42 -7.08 -27.10
C LEU A 726 -6.81 -7.94 -28.22
N LEU A 727 -7.07 -7.63 -29.49
CA LEU A 727 -6.46 -8.31 -30.63
C LEU A 727 -4.96 -8.01 -30.74
N ALA A 728 -4.53 -6.78 -30.42
CA ALA A 728 -3.11 -6.43 -30.35
C ALA A 728 -2.38 -7.23 -29.25
N LEU A 729 -3.02 -7.42 -28.09
CA LEU A 729 -2.49 -8.30 -27.03
C LEU A 729 -2.41 -9.76 -27.50
N GLN A 730 -3.48 -10.29 -28.11
CA GLN A 730 -3.49 -11.66 -28.66
C GLN A 730 -2.37 -11.88 -29.69
N ALA A 731 -2.16 -10.91 -30.58
CA ALA A 731 -1.12 -10.98 -31.61
C ALA A 731 0.29 -10.92 -31.01
N PHE A 732 0.48 -10.17 -29.92
CA PHE A 732 1.74 -10.12 -29.19
C PHE A 732 2.02 -11.47 -28.49
N ASP A 733 1.04 -11.99 -27.75
CA ASP A 733 1.17 -13.24 -26.99
C ASP A 733 1.49 -14.44 -27.90
N SER A 734 0.87 -14.46 -29.07
CA SER A 734 1.15 -15.48 -30.10
C SER A 734 2.60 -15.46 -30.61
N GLN A 735 3.26 -14.31 -30.58
CA GLN A 735 4.63 -14.13 -31.10
C GLN A 735 5.72 -14.33 -30.03
N PHE A 736 5.36 -14.14 -28.75
CA PHE A 736 6.30 -14.11 -27.64
C PHE A 736 5.84 -15.02 -26.48
N PRO A 737 5.87 -16.36 -26.65
CA PRO A 737 5.50 -17.30 -25.59
C PRO A 737 6.41 -17.16 -24.37
N GLY A 738 5.82 -17.08 -23.17
CA GLY A 738 6.50 -16.69 -21.92
C GLY A 738 6.41 -15.20 -21.58
N PHE A 739 5.74 -14.39 -22.41
CA PHE A 739 5.42 -12.98 -22.16
C PHE A 739 3.92 -12.69 -22.33
N GLU A 740 3.07 -13.68 -22.06
CA GLU A 740 1.63 -13.57 -22.20
C GLU A 740 1.03 -12.51 -21.25
N HIS A 741 0.04 -11.79 -21.74
CA HIS A 741 -0.72 -10.82 -20.96
C HIS A 741 -1.83 -11.53 -20.17
N ASP A 742 -2.02 -11.13 -18.91
CA ASP A 742 -3.16 -11.59 -18.12
C ASP A 742 -4.35 -10.64 -18.31
N THR A 743 -5.44 -11.11 -18.90
CA THR A 743 -6.67 -10.34 -19.05
C THR A 743 -7.84 -11.12 -18.47
N HIS A 744 -8.30 -10.71 -17.30
CA HIS A 744 -9.46 -11.33 -16.67
C HIS A 744 -10.71 -11.10 -17.52
N GLY A 745 -11.49 -12.16 -17.73
CA GLY A 745 -12.67 -12.17 -18.60
C GLY A 745 -12.38 -12.57 -20.04
N VAL A 746 -11.11 -12.85 -20.35
CA VAL A 746 -10.67 -13.45 -21.60
C VAL A 746 -10.15 -14.87 -21.33
N GLU A 747 -10.66 -15.84 -22.06
CA GLU A 747 -10.15 -17.21 -22.11
C GLU A 747 -9.26 -17.36 -23.34
N ILE A 748 -8.13 -18.06 -23.18
CA ILE A 748 -7.18 -18.30 -24.26
C ILE A 748 -7.38 -19.73 -24.75
N GLU A 749 -7.80 -19.87 -26.02
CA GLU A 749 -8.00 -21.16 -26.68
C GLU A 749 -7.06 -21.30 -27.89
N GLN A 750 -6.98 -22.50 -28.44
CA GLN A 750 -6.35 -22.76 -29.74
C GLN A 750 -7.42 -23.11 -30.77
N ASP A 751 -7.36 -22.48 -31.93
CA ASP A 751 -8.25 -22.81 -33.04
C ASP A 751 -7.85 -24.13 -33.74
N ASP A 752 -8.61 -24.53 -34.76
CA ASP A 752 -8.35 -25.74 -35.54
C ASP A 752 -6.98 -25.77 -36.24
N ASN A 753 -6.33 -24.61 -36.40
CA ASN A 753 -4.99 -24.47 -36.98
C ASN A 753 -3.88 -24.42 -35.90
N GLY A 754 -4.25 -24.44 -34.61
CA GLY A 754 -3.34 -24.30 -33.48
C GLY A 754 -2.96 -22.84 -33.18
N GLU A 755 -3.65 -21.86 -33.76
CA GLU A 755 -3.43 -20.45 -33.48
C GLU A 755 -4.15 -20.04 -32.19
N LEU A 756 -3.49 -19.17 -31.41
CA LEU A 756 -4.04 -18.66 -30.16
C LEU A 756 -5.18 -17.69 -30.44
N VAL A 757 -6.34 -17.92 -29.80
CA VAL A 757 -7.54 -17.09 -29.94
C VAL A 757 -8.04 -16.65 -28.57
N TYR A 758 -8.29 -15.36 -28.43
CA TYR A 758 -8.96 -14.78 -27.26
C TYR A 758 -10.48 -14.96 -27.39
N MET A 759 -11.07 -15.53 -26.36
CA MET A 759 -12.51 -15.77 -26.22
C MET A 759 -13.05 -14.96 -25.04
N THR A 760 -14.27 -14.45 -25.13
CA THR A 760 -14.96 -13.85 -23.98
C THR A 760 -16.42 -14.25 -23.96
N TYR A 761 -17.07 -14.15 -22.80
CA TYR A 761 -18.48 -14.48 -22.66
C TYR A 761 -19.35 -13.27 -22.96
N CYS A 762 -20.22 -13.43 -23.95
CA CYS A 762 -21.27 -12.47 -24.30
C CYS A 762 -22.65 -13.05 -24.00
N LEU A 763 -23.66 -12.19 -23.88
CA LEU A 763 -25.04 -12.65 -23.86
C LEU A 763 -25.41 -13.27 -25.21
N THR A 764 -26.20 -14.35 -25.18
CA THR A 764 -26.80 -14.96 -26.39
C THR A 764 -27.74 -13.96 -27.07
N GLU A 765 -27.72 -13.91 -28.41
CA GLU A 765 -28.63 -13.08 -29.21
C GLU A 765 -30.09 -13.54 -29.21
#